data_AF-V4RZ01-F1
#
_entry.id   AF-V4RZ01-F1
#
_cell.length_a   1.000
_cell.length_b   1.000
_cell.length_c   1.000
_cell.angle_alpha   90.00
_cell.angle_beta   90.00
_cell.angle_gamma   90.00
#
_symmetry.space_group_name_H-M   'P 1'
#
loop_
_entity.id
_entity.type
_entity.pdbx_description
1 polymer ?
#
loop_
_entity_poly.entity_id
_entity_poly.type
_entity_poly.pdbx_seq_one_letter_code
_entity_poly.pdbx_strand_id
1 'polypeptide(L)'
;MPTYKIRGIDVEFPFEAYDCQLVYMEKVIQSLQNKCNALLESPTGTGKTLCLLCATLAWRKSLGSFSTLGSQVNNQISGSQSSVNSSQSGDSKLPTILYTSRTHSQLRQVIQELKTSNYRPKMVILGSREQLCIHREVSLLRGSAQNNACRFLCKKGTNRRCNHHSRVADYMKNNPHLGDEPIDIEDLVNIGQTFGPCPYFMTRELQKTVDIVFAPYNYLIDPWFRKGLGVEWKNSILIFDEAHNLEGLCADAASFDLSSGLLTACISEAKNCIDISSTRRGQSSDETLNPDNFAILRALLLKLEKRIAEVPINSKELGFTKPGPYIYELLADLNITQETAYKLIDIVEVAAELLQEDKLQNKKSTTACRIESISNILKIIFRDKGTAHSAYYRVHVREADANAADVLKGKASRTLSWWCFNPGIAMQEFSRLEVGSIILTSGTLSPMDSFAQELKLNFPLRVENPHVITSKQIWAGIVPVGPSGYLLNSSYRNRDSIEYKQELGNTIVNIARIVPDGLLIFFPSYYLMDQCIACWKNTSHGNLTTIWERICKHKKPVVEPRQSSLFPLAIEDYMAKLKDTSTSGAVFFAVCRGKVSEGLDFADHAGRAVVITGMPFATMTDPKVRLKREYLDLQAQSQGGEYKETKLSFLSGEDWYNQQASRAVNQAVGRVIRHRHDYGAIIFCDERFAHPSRKSQISLWIQPHIQCYSKFGDVVYTLTRFFREERICGSTNLKLIKTEVSGKTPAVDQACYSLHEVKNRNTSSHSGEIVPANRSSLSPYKGIWASELKNSSDLIQFEKKLLLSGRKSIQYRDHEFIDLTSNSSLHAKPRKEELIAPCSTKKRKVLISESDQMQCVKKISEIASDAESSQPSSFIPITNKVKHEKPQISDSGSRIIAQGSAPSKVDGTTYRIEAEIQSEKSKGSHSSAPPCGGEETKGSAFLIQVIYSFQYEKHICCVTNNSVPSTFAMVLYVSYVYES
;
A
#
# COMPACT_ATOMS: atom_id res chain seq x y z
N MET A 1 -31.30 -13.33 -22.26
CA MET A 1 -30.83 -13.38 -20.86
C MET A 1 -31.88 -14.09 -20.03
N PRO A 2 -31.54 -15.09 -19.21
CA PRO A 2 -32.44 -15.56 -18.16
C PRO A 2 -32.73 -14.45 -17.12
N THR A 3 -33.87 -14.56 -16.45
CA THR A 3 -34.30 -13.66 -15.38
C THR A 3 -34.56 -14.46 -14.12
N TYR A 4 -33.90 -14.08 -13.01
CA TYR A 4 -33.98 -14.76 -11.73
C TYR A 4 -34.73 -13.90 -10.72
N LYS A 5 -35.83 -14.41 -10.15
CA LYS A 5 -36.63 -13.70 -9.15
C LYS A 5 -36.02 -13.86 -7.75
N ILE A 6 -35.15 -12.94 -7.36
CA ILE A 6 -34.34 -13.00 -6.15
C ILE A 6 -34.86 -11.99 -5.13
N ARG A 7 -35.36 -12.47 -3.98
CA ARG A 7 -35.96 -11.66 -2.90
C ARG A 7 -37.07 -10.69 -3.37
N GLY A 8 -37.85 -11.11 -4.36
CA GLY A 8 -38.91 -10.31 -4.99
C GLY A 8 -38.44 -9.38 -6.12
N ILE A 9 -37.13 -9.24 -6.35
CA ILE A 9 -36.55 -8.45 -7.44
C ILE A 9 -36.30 -9.38 -8.64
N ASP A 10 -36.72 -8.97 -9.83
CA ASP A 10 -36.44 -9.70 -11.07
C ASP A 10 -35.07 -9.27 -11.63
N VAL A 11 -34.08 -10.17 -11.53
CA VAL A 11 -32.68 -9.96 -11.93
C VAL A 11 -32.44 -10.57 -13.30
N GLU A 12 -32.42 -9.75 -14.34
CA GLU A 12 -31.87 -10.13 -15.66
C GLU A 12 -30.36 -10.42 -15.50
N PHE A 13 -29.88 -11.57 -15.98
CA PHE A 13 -28.47 -11.97 -15.89
C PHE A 13 -27.96 -12.47 -17.26
N PRO A 14 -26.75 -12.11 -17.73
CA PRO A 14 -26.32 -12.44 -19.11
C PRO A 14 -26.19 -13.94 -19.44
N PHE A 15 -25.92 -14.76 -18.44
CA PHE A 15 -25.63 -16.18 -18.57
C PHE A 15 -26.56 -17.02 -17.68
N GLU A 16 -26.47 -18.35 -17.77
CA GLU A 16 -27.06 -19.21 -16.73
C GLU A 16 -26.28 -19.03 -15.42
N ALA A 17 -26.97 -18.63 -14.36
CA ALA A 17 -26.37 -18.39 -13.05
C ALA A 17 -26.09 -19.71 -12.31
N TYR A 18 -24.91 -19.82 -11.69
CA TYR A 18 -24.58 -20.92 -10.78
C TYR A 18 -25.22 -20.71 -9.40
N ASP A 19 -25.42 -21.77 -8.61
CA ASP A 19 -26.04 -21.67 -7.28
C ASP A 19 -25.32 -20.68 -6.35
N CYS A 20 -23.97 -20.66 -6.37
CA CYS A 20 -23.19 -19.70 -5.59
C CYS A 20 -23.34 -18.25 -6.09
N GLN A 21 -23.65 -18.04 -7.38
CA GLN A 21 -23.98 -16.72 -7.92
C GLN A 21 -25.38 -16.28 -7.47
N LEU A 22 -26.35 -17.18 -7.47
CA LEU A 22 -27.70 -16.92 -6.94
C LEU A 22 -27.63 -16.53 -5.46
N VAL A 23 -26.91 -17.29 -4.63
CA VAL A 23 -26.66 -16.95 -3.21
C VAL A 23 -25.95 -15.60 -3.04
N TYR A 24 -24.94 -15.32 -3.87
CA TYR A 24 -24.24 -14.03 -3.84
C TYR A 24 -25.18 -12.85 -4.16
N MET A 25 -25.98 -12.97 -5.23
CA MET A 25 -26.95 -11.95 -5.64
C MET A 25 -28.07 -11.79 -4.59
N GLU A 26 -28.53 -12.87 -3.96
CA GLU A 26 -29.50 -12.87 -2.86
C GLU A 26 -28.98 -12.06 -1.68
N LYS A 27 -27.70 -12.21 -1.34
CA LYS A 27 -27.06 -11.53 -0.20
C LYS A 27 -26.71 -10.07 -0.50
N VAL A 28 -26.37 -9.72 -1.75
CA VAL A 28 -26.30 -8.31 -2.21
C VAL A 28 -27.68 -7.65 -2.05
N ILE A 29 -28.74 -8.24 -2.61
CA ILE A 29 -30.10 -7.67 -2.54
C ILE A 29 -30.60 -7.58 -1.10
N GLN A 30 -30.28 -8.58 -0.25
CA GLN A 30 -30.59 -8.52 1.19
C GLN A 30 -29.91 -7.32 1.88
N SER A 31 -28.64 -7.03 1.54
CA SER A 31 -27.90 -5.89 2.11
C SER A 31 -28.57 -4.55 1.78
N LEU A 32 -29.01 -4.39 0.53
CA LEU A 32 -29.62 -3.17 0.01
C LEU A 32 -31.06 -2.99 0.53
N GLN A 33 -31.86 -4.06 0.54
CA GLN A 33 -33.21 -4.05 1.13
C GLN A 33 -33.18 -3.69 2.62
N ASN A 34 -32.24 -4.25 3.38
CA ASN A 34 -32.15 -4.06 4.82
C ASN A 34 -31.37 -2.79 5.24
N LYS A 35 -30.83 -2.01 4.29
CA LYS A 35 -29.91 -0.88 4.53
C LYS A 35 -28.80 -1.21 5.55
N CYS A 36 -28.15 -2.35 5.31
CA CYS A 36 -27.03 -2.81 6.12
C CYS A 36 -25.78 -3.05 5.26
N ASN A 37 -24.65 -3.30 5.93
CA ASN A 37 -23.38 -3.61 5.28
C ASN A 37 -23.24 -5.11 5.02
N ALA A 38 -22.52 -5.47 3.95
CA ALA A 38 -22.17 -6.84 3.63
C ALA A 38 -20.67 -7.00 3.38
N LEU A 39 -20.12 -8.13 3.83
CA LEU A 39 -18.79 -8.61 3.51
C LEU A 39 -18.94 -9.91 2.73
N LEU A 40 -18.42 -9.99 1.50
CA LEU A 40 -18.73 -11.07 0.56
C LEU A 40 -17.44 -11.64 -0.07
N GLU A 41 -16.97 -12.82 0.38
CA GLU A 41 -15.96 -13.59 -0.34
C GLU A 41 -16.63 -14.51 -1.37
N SER A 42 -16.14 -14.48 -2.59
CA SER A 42 -16.41 -15.52 -3.59
C SER A 42 -15.16 -15.73 -4.45
N PRO A 43 -14.74 -16.97 -4.74
CA PRO A 43 -13.46 -17.24 -5.41
C PRO A 43 -13.27 -16.57 -6.77
N THR A 44 -12.05 -16.63 -7.30
CA THR A 44 -11.76 -16.26 -8.69
C THR A 44 -12.58 -17.10 -9.68
N GLY A 45 -12.90 -16.54 -10.85
CA GLY A 45 -13.67 -17.25 -11.88
C GLY A 45 -15.16 -17.50 -11.59
N THR A 46 -15.68 -17.05 -10.45
CA THR A 46 -17.11 -17.19 -10.07
C THR A 46 -18.03 -16.10 -10.63
N GLY A 47 -17.51 -15.15 -11.42
CA GLY A 47 -18.31 -14.06 -12.00
C GLY A 47 -18.73 -12.96 -11.01
N LYS A 48 -18.02 -12.80 -9.88
CA LYS A 48 -18.25 -11.79 -8.82
C LYS A 48 -18.78 -10.45 -9.33
N THR A 49 -17.98 -9.77 -10.15
CA THR A 49 -18.23 -8.41 -10.66
C THR A 49 -19.56 -8.31 -11.39
N LEU A 50 -19.88 -9.28 -12.26
CA LEU A 50 -21.13 -9.30 -12.99
C LEU A 50 -22.33 -9.60 -12.08
N CYS A 51 -22.19 -10.50 -11.12
CA CYS A 51 -23.23 -10.78 -10.11
C CYS A 51 -23.53 -9.54 -9.25
N LEU A 52 -22.48 -8.84 -8.82
CA LEU A 52 -22.54 -7.62 -8.02
C LEU A 52 -23.21 -6.47 -8.78
N LEU A 53 -22.82 -6.25 -10.06
CA LEU A 53 -23.47 -5.28 -10.93
C LEU A 53 -24.95 -5.62 -11.14
N CYS A 54 -25.28 -6.82 -11.60
CA CYS A 54 -26.66 -7.19 -11.95
C CYS A 54 -27.59 -7.13 -10.74
N ALA A 55 -27.17 -7.65 -9.57
CA ALA A 55 -27.98 -7.59 -8.35
C ALA A 55 -28.21 -6.15 -7.85
N THR A 56 -27.17 -5.30 -7.86
CA THR A 56 -27.28 -3.90 -7.41
C THR A 56 -28.13 -3.08 -8.39
N LEU A 57 -27.96 -3.28 -9.69
CA LEU A 57 -28.68 -2.56 -10.74
C LEU A 57 -30.13 -3.01 -10.87
N ALA A 58 -30.43 -4.30 -10.69
CA ALA A 58 -31.82 -4.79 -10.61
C ALA A 58 -32.55 -4.20 -9.40
N TRP A 59 -31.91 -4.20 -8.22
CA TRP A 59 -32.48 -3.55 -7.03
C TRP A 59 -32.70 -2.05 -7.26
N ARG A 60 -31.73 -1.33 -7.82
CA ARG A 60 -31.87 0.11 -8.11
C ARG A 60 -32.97 0.38 -9.14
N LYS A 61 -33.10 -0.44 -10.18
CA LYS A 61 -34.19 -0.41 -11.19
C LYS A 61 -35.57 -0.68 -10.59
N SER A 62 -35.65 -1.50 -9.52
CA SER A 62 -36.91 -1.80 -8.84
C SER A 62 -37.49 -0.63 -8.02
N LEU A 63 -36.64 0.34 -7.62
CA LEU A 63 -37.08 1.56 -6.92
C LEU A 63 -37.61 2.66 -7.86
N GLY A 64 -37.52 2.44 -9.18
CA GLY A 64 -37.78 3.44 -10.20
C GLY A 64 -36.75 3.32 -11.33
N SER A 65 -37.09 3.83 -12.51
CA SER A 65 -36.22 3.77 -13.67
C SER A 65 -34.82 4.37 -13.42
N PHE A 66 -33.88 4.00 -14.28
CA PHE A 66 -32.61 4.72 -14.41
C PHE A 66 -32.86 6.16 -14.90
N SER A 67 -31.85 7.01 -14.74
CA SER A 67 -31.92 8.45 -14.96
C SER A 67 -31.88 8.84 -16.44
N THR A 68 -32.85 8.34 -17.22
CA THR A 68 -33.05 8.64 -18.64
C THR A 68 -34.34 9.45 -18.83
N LEU A 69 -34.28 10.40 -19.77
CA LEU A 69 -35.38 11.27 -20.25
C LEU A 69 -36.08 12.22 -19.24
N GLY A 70 -35.87 13.53 -19.47
CA GLY A 70 -36.94 14.53 -19.72
C GLY A 70 -38.05 14.79 -18.68
N SER A 71 -38.04 14.17 -17.50
CA SER A 71 -39.17 14.12 -16.57
C SER A 71 -39.41 15.41 -15.74
N GLN A 72 -39.22 16.58 -16.36
CA GLN A 72 -39.59 17.89 -15.80
C GLN A 72 -40.47 18.74 -16.73
N VAL A 73 -40.88 18.25 -17.91
CA VAL A 73 -41.62 19.08 -18.90
C VAL A 73 -43.10 18.68 -19.07
N ASN A 74 -43.43 17.39 -19.16
CA ASN A 74 -44.81 16.93 -19.42
C ASN A 74 -45.53 16.41 -18.17
N ASN A 75 -45.76 17.28 -17.18
CA ASN A 75 -46.65 16.99 -16.05
C ASN A 75 -47.94 17.83 -16.05
N GLN A 76 -48.38 18.22 -17.25
CA GLN A 76 -49.72 18.74 -17.55
C GLN A 76 -50.23 18.09 -18.85
N ILE A 77 -51.55 18.00 -19.00
CA ILE A 77 -52.28 17.45 -20.17
C ILE A 77 -52.09 15.93 -20.40
N SER A 78 -52.77 15.13 -19.57
CA SER A 78 -53.77 14.12 -20.03
C SER A 78 -54.34 13.36 -18.84
N GLY A 79 -55.67 13.40 -18.67
CA GLY A 79 -56.35 12.73 -17.55
C GLY A 79 -57.14 11.50 -17.98
N SER A 80 -56.92 10.36 -17.31
CA SER A 80 -57.86 9.23 -17.24
C SER A 80 -57.63 8.45 -15.94
N GLN A 81 -58.65 7.75 -15.44
CA GLN A 81 -58.69 7.27 -14.05
C GLN A 81 -58.10 5.86 -13.87
N SER A 82 -57.23 5.69 -12.88
CA SER A 82 -57.08 4.44 -12.13
C SER A 82 -56.57 4.73 -10.71
N SER A 83 -57.31 4.30 -9.69
CA SER A 83 -57.08 4.72 -8.30
C SER A 83 -56.44 3.63 -7.44
N VAL A 84 -55.23 3.87 -6.95
CA VAL A 84 -54.65 3.17 -5.77
C VAL A 84 -53.97 4.21 -4.88
N ASN A 85 -54.34 4.24 -3.60
CA ASN A 85 -53.79 5.20 -2.63
C ASN A 85 -52.53 4.66 -1.95
N SER A 86 -51.44 5.42 -2.00
CA SER A 86 -50.34 5.34 -1.04
C SER A 86 -49.72 6.72 -0.84
N SER A 87 -50.14 7.43 0.21
CA SER A 87 -49.79 8.83 0.47
C SER A 87 -48.61 8.98 1.43
N GLN A 88 -47.79 10.02 1.19
CA GLN A 88 -46.73 10.56 2.06
C GLN A 88 -45.42 9.74 2.19
N SER A 89 -44.40 10.17 1.45
CA SER A 89 -43.20 10.78 2.07
C SER A 89 -42.55 11.75 1.08
N GLY A 90 -41.69 12.66 1.55
CA GLY A 90 -41.17 13.77 0.74
C GLY A 90 -40.18 13.36 -0.36
N ASP A 91 -39.89 14.30 -1.26
CA ASP A 91 -39.08 14.17 -2.49
C ASP A 91 -37.69 13.54 -2.28
N SER A 92 -37.64 12.21 -2.17
CA SER A 92 -36.44 11.46 -1.87
C SER A 92 -35.78 10.97 -3.15
N LYS A 93 -34.74 11.70 -3.58
CA LYS A 93 -33.86 11.32 -4.68
C LYS A 93 -33.41 9.86 -4.55
N LEU A 94 -33.55 9.11 -5.65
CA LEU A 94 -33.22 7.69 -5.71
C LEU A 94 -31.71 7.46 -5.46
N PRO A 95 -31.34 6.34 -4.78
CA PRO A 95 -29.97 6.15 -4.29
C PRO A 95 -28.95 6.02 -5.43
N THR A 96 -27.90 6.85 -5.40
CA THR A 96 -26.74 6.71 -6.28
C THR A 96 -25.83 5.57 -5.80
N ILE A 97 -25.30 4.80 -6.75
CA ILE A 97 -24.33 3.71 -6.51
C ILE A 97 -22.92 4.27 -6.72
N LEU A 98 -22.02 4.06 -5.75
CA LEU A 98 -20.59 4.32 -5.89
C LEU A 98 -19.87 2.98 -5.99
N TYR A 99 -19.48 2.60 -7.21
CA TYR A 99 -18.69 1.41 -7.46
C TYR A 99 -17.22 1.75 -7.45
N THR A 100 -16.44 1.07 -6.60
CA THR A 100 -15.02 1.34 -6.46
C THR A 100 -14.16 0.08 -6.53
N SER A 101 -12.94 0.25 -7.04
CA SER A 101 -11.93 -0.81 -7.09
C SER A 101 -10.53 -0.22 -6.89
N ARG A 102 -9.51 -1.07 -6.77
CA ARG A 102 -8.14 -0.64 -6.45
C ARG A 102 -7.47 0.13 -7.60
N THR A 103 -7.79 -0.17 -8.86
CA THR A 103 -7.21 0.51 -10.03
C THR A 103 -8.22 0.82 -11.14
N HIS A 104 -7.83 1.73 -12.04
CA HIS A 104 -8.59 2.02 -13.26
C HIS A 104 -8.62 0.87 -14.28
N SER A 105 -7.62 -0.02 -14.30
CA SER A 105 -7.63 -1.18 -15.18
C SER A 105 -8.74 -2.16 -14.78
N GLN A 106 -8.96 -2.34 -13.48
CA GLN A 106 -10.11 -3.10 -12.95
C GLN A 106 -11.42 -2.41 -13.31
N LEU A 107 -11.54 -1.09 -13.12
CA LEU A 107 -12.76 -0.36 -13.49
C LEU A 107 -13.10 -0.47 -14.99
N ARG A 108 -12.10 -0.55 -15.89
CA ARG A 108 -12.36 -0.82 -17.32
C ARG A 108 -12.92 -2.23 -17.55
N GLN A 109 -12.46 -3.24 -16.82
CA GLN A 109 -13.05 -4.59 -16.84
C GLN A 109 -14.51 -4.57 -16.32
N VAL A 110 -14.78 -3.84 -15.23
CA VAL A 110 -16.14 -3.66 -14.67
C VAL A 110 -17.07 -2.98 -15.69
N ILE A 111 -16.60 -1.96 -16.42
CA ILE A 111 -17.39 -1.30 -17.47
C ILE A 111 -17.63 -2.24 -18.65
N GLN A 112 -16.69 -3.12 -19.00
CA GLN A 112 -16.91 -4.14 -20.02
C GLN A 112 -17.97 -5.18 -19.59
N GLU A 113 -18.01 -5.56 -18.32
CA GLU A 113 -19.09 -6.41 -17.76
C GLU A 113 -20.43 -5.67 -17.62
N LEU A 114 -20.43 -4.33 -17.54
CA LEU A 114 -21.66 -3.55 -17.70
C LEU A 114 -22.14 -3.58 -19.16
N LYS A 115 -21.23 -3.47 -20.13
CA LYS A 115 -21.51 -3.57 -21.58
C LYS A 115 -22.06 -4.95 -22.00
N THR A 116 -21.72 -6.04 -21.30
CA THR A 116 -22.31 -7.39 -21.52
C THR A 116 -23.70 -7.57 -20.91
N SER A 117 -24.18 -6.62 -20.09
CA SER A 117 -25.47 -6.69 -19.41
C SER A 117 -26.60 -5.93 -20.14
N ASN A 118 -27.85 -6.26 -19.82
CA ASN A 118 -29.04 -5.52 -20.26
C ASN A 118 -29.24 -4.17 -19.53
N TYR A 119 -28.51 -3.88 -18.46
CA TYR A 119 -28.73 -2.67 -17.67
C TYR A 119 -28.09 -1.45 -18.36
N ARG A 120 -28.84 -0.34 -18.39
CA ARG A 120 -28.37 0.98 -18.84
C ARG A 120 -28.63 2.04 -17.76
N PRO A 121 -27.88 1.98 -16.64
CA PRO A 121 -27.84 3.06 -15.67
C PRO A 121 -27.09 4.25 -16.27
N LYS A 122 -27.53 5.48 -16.01
CA LYS A 122 -26.72 6.64 -16.38
C LYS A 122 -25.44 6.62 -15.55
N MET A 123 -24.27 6.61 -16.19
CA MET A 123 -23.00 6.34 -15.53
C MET A 123 -21.88 7.36 -15.82
N VAL A 124 -20.89 7.41 -14.92
CA VAL A 124 -19.63 8.13 -15.14
C VAL A 124 -18.45 7.39 -14.51
N ILE A 125 -17.27 7.48 -15.11
CA ILE A 125 -15.99 7.08 -14.51
C ILE A 125 -15.15 8.31 -14.15
N LEU A 126 -14.67 8.38 -12.91
CA LEU A 126 -13.92 9.52 -12.37
C LEU A 126 -12.41 9.30 -12.51
N GLY A 127 -11.83 9.89 -13.56
CA GLY A 127 -10.38 9.90 -13.80
C GLY A 127 -9.64 11.08 -13.15
N SER A 128 -8.31 10.94 -13.02
CA SER A 128 -7.42 12.04 -12.64
C SER A 128 -7.19 12.99 -13.81
N ARG A 129 -6.62 14.16 -13.54
CA ARG A 129 -6.17 15.06 -14.62
C ARG A 129 -5.08 14.44 -15.49
N GLU A 130 -4.30 13.49 -14.98
CA GLU A 130 -3.22 12.84 -15.75
C GLU A 130 -3.77 11.93 -16.84
N GLN A 131 -5.01 11.45 -16.66
CA GLN A 131 -5.74 10.59 -17.60
C GLN A 131 -6.68 11.40 -18.50
N LEU A 132 -7.35 12.43 -17.95
CA LEU A 132 -8.44 13.17 -18.61
C LEU A 132 -8.04 14.54 -19.19
N CYS A 133 -6.78 14.98 -19.07
CA CYS A 133 -6.34 16.29 -19.58
C CYS A 133 -5.86 16.20 -21.04
N ILE A 134 -6.59 16.88 -21.93
CA ILE A 134 -6.26 17.02 -23.37
C ILE A 134 -5.48 18.31 -23.70
N HIS A 135 -5.27 19.22 -22.74
CA HIS A 135 -4.61 20.51 -22.99
C HIS A 135 -3.09 20.33 -23.16
N ARG A 136 -2.58 20.55 -24.38
CA ARG A 136 -1.21 20.23 -24.84
C ARG A 136 -0.06 20.54 -23.87
N GLU A 137 -0.08 21.69 -23.18
CA GLU A 137 0.99 22.06 -22.23
C GLU A 137 0.82 21.44 -20.84
N VAL A 138 -0.41 21.09 -20.45
CA VAL A 138 -0.75 20.60 -19.11
C VAL A 138 -0.78 19.06 -19.09
N SER A 139 -1.13 18.41 -20.19
CA SER A 139 -1.06 16.94 -20.34
C SER A 139 0.38 16.39 -20.25
N LEU A 140 1.39 17.25 -20.40
CA LEU A 140 2.82 16.94 -20.19
C LEU A 140 3.24 17.00 -18.70
N LEU A 141 2.48 17.69 -17.85
CA LEU A 141 2.75 17.79 -16.42
C LEU A 141 2.22 16.57 -15.66
N ARG A 142 2.72 16.34 -14.44
CA ARG A 142 2.30 15.24 -13.55
C ARG A 142 2.05 15.75 -12.12
N GLY A 143 1.28 15.01 -11.34
CA GLY A 143 1.00 15.28 -9.92
C GLY A 143 0.46 16.68 -9.62
N SER A 144 0.93 17.27 -8.51
CA SER A 144 0.54 18.61 -8.04
C SER A 144 0.75 19.70 -9.08
N ALA A 145 1.88 19.67 -9.82
CA ALA A 145 2.17 20.64 -10.87
C ALA A 145 1.10 20.68 -11.98
N GLN A 146 0.55 19.52 -12.36
CA GLN A 146 -0.55 19.45 -13.31
C GLN A 146 -1.86 20.00 -12.72
N ASN A 147 -2.18 19.63 -11.48
CA ASN A 147 -3.37 20.12 -10.79
C ASN A 147 -3.37 21.65 -10.67
N ASN A 148 -2.24 22.25 -10.31
CA ASN A 148 -2.10 23.69 -10.10
C ASN A 148 -2.05 24.46 -11.42
N ALA A 149 -1.37 23.95 -12.45
CA ALA A 149 -1.44 24.54 -13.79
C ALA A 149 -2.86 24.50 -14.37
N CYS A 150 -3.60 23.42 -14.14
CA CYS A 150 -5.01 23.32 -14.52
C CYS A 150 -5.89 24.33 -13.76
N ARG A 151 -5.73 24.44 -12.43
CA ARG A 151 -6.41 25.44 -11.59
C ARG A 151 -6.16 26.87 -12.10
N PHE A 152 -4.90 27.23 -12.32
CA PHE A 152 -4.49 28.57 -12.80
C PHE A 152 -5.16 28.95 -14.13
N LEU A 153 -5.14 28.05 -15.13
CA LEU A 153 -5.81 28.26 -16.43
C LEU A 153 -7.34 28.24 -16.36
N CYS A 154 -7.94 27.95 -15.20
CA CYS A 154 -9.38 28.00 -14.96
C CYS A 154 -9.81 29.14 -14.03
N LYS A 155 -8.88 29.86 -13.37
CA LYS A 155 -9.19 31.06 -12.58
C LYS A 155 -9.76 32.16 -13.49
N LYS A 156 -10.71 32.94 -12.97
CA LYS A 156 -11.19 34.17 -13.63
C LYS A 156 -10.09 35.25 -13.55
N GLY A 157 -10.01 36.12 -14.57
CA GLY A 157 -9.07 37.24 -14.61
C GLY A 157 -7.73 36.98 -15.32
N THR A 158 -7.37 35.73 -15.63
CA THR A 158 -6.11 35.44 -16.34
C THR A 158 -6.21 35.68 -17.86
N ASN A 159 -5.12 36.19 -18.45
CA ASN A 159 -4.96 36.39 -19.91
C ASN A 159 -4.76 35.07 -20.70
N ARG A 160 -4.65 33.93 -20.02
CA ARG A 160 -4.58 32.59 -20.62
C ARG A 160 -5.58 31.68 -19.92
N ARG A 161 -6.65 31.30 -20.63
CA ARG A 161 -7.69 30.40 -20.12
C ARG A 161 -7.67 29.07 -20.87
N CYS A 162 -8.11 28.00 -20.21
CA CYS A 162 -8.26 26.69 -20.83
C CYS A 162 -9.48 26.68 -21.77
N ASN A 163 -9.24 26.75 -23.09
CA ASN A 163 -10.29 26.72 -24.13
C ASN A 163 -11.18 25.46 -24.10
N HIS A 164 -10.70 24.37 -23.49
CA HIS A 164 -11.49 23.15 -23.29
C HIS A 164 -12.46 23.26 -22.11
N HIS A 165 -12.12 24.03 -21.08
CA HIS A 165 -12.96 24.20 -19.88
C HIS A 165 -14.19 25.06 -20.18
N SER A 166 -14.04 26.16 -20.92
CA SER A 166 -15.16 27.02 -21.30
C SER A 166 -16.24 26.30 -22.11
N ARG A 167 -15.85 25.33 -22.96
CA ARG A 167 -16.77 24.54 -23.80
C ARG A 167 -17.61 23.51 -23.05
N VAL A 168 -17.33 23.23 -21.77
CA VAL A 168 -17.98 22.12 -21.04
C VAL A 168 -19.47 22.40 -20.82
N ALA A 169 -19.85 23.63 -20.42
CA ALA A 169 -21.24 23.97 -20.15
C ALA A 169 -22.14 23.80 -21.38
N ASP A 170 -21.71 24.37 -22.52
CA ASP A 170 -22.45 24.28 -23.79
C ASP A 170 -22.50 22.84 -24.32
N TYR A 171 -21.40 22.08 -24.20
CA TYR A 171 -21.36 20.70 -24.63
C TYR A 171 -22.29 19.80 -23.79
N MET A 172 -22.26 19.93 -22.46
CA MET A 172 -23.14 19.16 -21.57
C MET A 172 -24.62 19.50 -21.79
N LYS A 173 -24.95 20.77 -22.06
CA LYS A 173 -26.31 21.20 -22.41
C LYS A 173 -26.81 20.58 -23.72
N ASN A 174 -25.94 20.46 -24.71
CA ASN A 174 -26.29 19.92 -26.03
C ASN A 174 -26.25 18.39 -26.12
N ASN A 175 -25.57 17.71 -25.17
CA ASN A 175 -25.41 16.25 -25.15
C ASN A 175 -25.93 15.65 -23.82
N PRO A 176 -27.22 15.82 -23.47
CA PRO A 176 -27.77 15.38 -22.18
C PRO A 176 -27.80 13.84 -22.01
N HIS A 177 -27.69 13.10 -23.12
CA HIS A 177 -27.62 11.63 -23.18
C HIS A 177 -26.20 11.07 -22.91
N LEU A 178 -25.21 11.93 -22.63
CA LEU A 178 -23.87 11.48 -22.26
C LEU A 178 -23.94 10.64 -20.97
N GLY A 179 -23.39 9.43 -21.03
CA GLY A 179 -23.39 8.47 -19.93
C GLY A 179 -24.59 7.51 -19.89
N ASP A 180 -25.55 7.61 -20.82
CA ASP A 180 -26.71 6.68 -20.88
C ASP A 180 -26.29 5.27 -21.37
N GLU A 181 -25.32 5.22 -22.31
CA GLU A 181 -24.55 4.01 -22.63
C GLU A 181 -23.26 3.96 -21.81
N PRO A 182 -22.68 2.76 -21.55
CA PRO A 182 -21.46 2.66 -20.75
C PRO A 182 -20.24 3.24 -21.46
N ILE A 183 -19.58 4.21 -20.81
CA ILE A 183 -18.47 5.00 -21.35
C ILE A 183 -17.24 4.84 -20.45
N ASP A 184 -16.07 4.56 -21.01
CA ASP A 184 -14.80 4.49 -20.26
C ASP A 184 -13.95 5.79 -20.34
N ILE A 185 -12.73 5.74 -19.81
CA ILE A 185 -11.82 6.92 -19.79
C ILE A 185 -11.29 7.24 -21.19
N GLU A 186 -11.04 6.22 -22.01
CA GLU A 186 -10.56 6.38 -23.37
C GLU A 186 -11.68 6.96 -24.25
N ASP A 187 -12.91 6.47 -24.10
CA ASP A 187 -14.12 7.04 -24.71
C ASP A 187 -14.27 8.55 -24.36
N LEU A 188 -14.16 8.93 -23.08
CA LEU A 188 -14.22 10.32 -22.62
C LEU A 188 -13.10 11.21 -23.19
N VAL A 189 -11.87 10.68 -23.29
CA VAL A 189 -10.73 11.40 -23.87
C VAL A 189 -10.93 11.61 -25.36
N ASN A 190 -11.42 10.60 -26.09
CA ASN A 190 -11.74 10.69 -27.51
C ASN A 190 -12.82 11.77 -27.76
N ILE A 191 -13.91 11.79 -26.99
CA ILE A 191 -14.94 12.83 -27.06
C ILE A 191 -14.33 14.23 -26.86
N GLY A 192 -13.46 14.39 -25.86
CA GLY A 192 -12.76 15.66 -25.62
C GLY A 192 -11.84 16.08 -26.77
N GLN A 193 -11.14 15.15 -27.40
CA GLN A 193 -10.28 15.43 -28.55
C GLN A 193 -11.08 15.79 -29.81
N THR A 194 -12.18 15.08 -30.10
CA THR A 194 -13.01 15.27 -31.30
C THR A 194 -13.85 16.54 -31.23
N PHE A 195 -14.53 16.81 -30.10
CA PHE A 195 -15.47 17.93 -29.98
C PHE A 195 -14.88 19.14 -29.23
N GLY A 196 -13.74 18.95 -28.54
CA GLY A 196 -13.04 19.99 -27.79
C GLY A 196 -13.45 20.30 -26.33
N PRO A 197 -14.50 19.73 -25.68
CA PRO A 197 -14.74 19.98 -24.24
C PRO A 197 -13.71 19.28 -23.36
N CYS A 198 -13.53 19.72 -22.11
CA CYS A 198 -12.55 19.13 -21.19
C CYS A 198 -13.11 17.88 -20.47
N PRO A 199 -12.59 16.66 -20.72
CA PRO A 199 -13.13 15.42 -20.14
C PRO A 199 -13.12 15.42 -18.60
N TYR A 200 -12.08 15.98 -17.99
CA TYR A 200 -11.98 16.09 -16.53
C TYR A 200 -13.15 16.90 -15.92
N PHE A 201 -13.60 17.97 -16.56
CA PHE A 201 -14.71 18.77 -16.05
C PHE A 201 -16.08 18.24 -16.50
N MET A 202 -16.17 17.61 -17.69
CA MET A 202 -17.39 16.90 -18.10
C MET A 202 -17.79 15.82 -17.10
N THR A 203 -16.84 15.00 -16.63
CA THR A 203 -17.14 13.97 -15.62
C THR A 203 -17.68 14.58 -14.32
N ARG A 204 -17.22 15.77 -13.91
CA ARG A 204 -17.68 16.47 -12.70
C ARG A 204 -19.07 17.10 -12.83
N GLU A 205 -19.46 17.49 -14.03
CA GLU A 205 -20.84 17.91 -14.30
C GLU A 205 -21.78 16.70 -14.40
N LEU A 206 -21.40 15.68 -15.16
CA LEU A 206 -22.18 14.45 -15.34
C LEU A 206 -22.46 13.74 -13.99
N GLN A 207 -21.45 13.66 -13.12
CA GLN A 207 -21.51 13.04 -11.79
C GLN A 207 -22.67 13.54 -10.90
N LYS A 208 -23.23 14.72 -11.15
CA LYS A 208 -24.38 15.27 -10.41
C LYS A 208 -25.71 14.58 -10.74
N THR A 209 -25.77 13.83 -11.84
CA THR A 209 -27.01 13.35 -12.48
C THR A 209 -27.04 11.84 -12.78
N VAL A 210 -26.03 11.09 -12.32
CA VAL A 210 -25.87 9.65 -12.61
C VAL A 210 -26.53 8.74 -11.58
N ASP A 211 -26.92 7.53 -12.02
CA ASP A 211 -27.31 6.43 -11.15
C ASP A 211 -26.09 5.73 -10.55
N ILE A 212 -24.96 5.68 -11.29
CA ILE A 212 -23.74 4.99 -10.87
C ILE A 212 -22.45 5.77 -11.17
N VAL A 213 -21.56 5.83 -10.19
CA VAL A 213 -20.24 6.46 -10.25
C VAL A 213 -19.16 5.38 -10.10
N PHE A 214 -18.26 5.27 -11.07
CA PHE A 214 -17.07 4.42 -11.00
C PHE A 214 -15.84 5.24 -10.58
N ALA A 215 -15.16 4.88 -9.49
CA ALA A 215 -13.98 5.62 -9.00
C ALA A 215 -12.99 4.71 -8.25
N PRO A 216 -11.66 4.91 -8.35
CA PRO A 216 -10.73 4.17 -7.52
C PRO A 216 -10.84 4.55 -6.03
N TYR A 217 -10.48 3.62 -5.14
CA TYR A 217 -10.62 3.78 -3.69
C TYR A 217 -10.09 5.10 -3.11
N ASN A 218 -8.98 5.62 -3.62
CA ASN A 218 -8.32 6.82 -3.08
C ASN A 218 -9.18 8.08 -3.18
N TYR A 219 -10.13 8.15 -4.12
CA TYR A 219 -11.09 9.26 -4.22
C TYR A 219 -12.10 9.28 -3.07
N LEU A 220 -12.30 8.15 -2.38
CA LEU A 220 -13.28 8.01 -1.30
C LEU A 220 -12.62 7.86 0.06
N ILE A 221 -11.49 7.15 0.18
CA ILE A 221 -10.80 6.96 1.46
C ILE A 221 -10.27 8.31 1.98
N ASP A 222 -9.66 9.11 1.11
CA ASP A 222 -9.14 10.44 1.44
C ASP A 222 -10.30 11.44 1.67
N PRO A 223 -10.39 12.09 2.84
CA PRO A 223 -11.49 13.03 3.13
C PRO A 223 -11.52 14.28 2.23
N TRP A 224 -10.39 14.69 1.66
CA TRP A 224 -10.26 15.89 0.84
C TRP A 224 -10.67 15.61 -0.61
N PHE A 225 -10.24 14.48 -1.17
CA PHE A 225 -10.79 14.01 -2.45
C PHE A 225 -12.29 13.70 -2.33
N ARG A 226 -12.74 13.10 -1.22
CA ARG A 226 -14.17 12.83 -0.96
C ARG A 226 -15.02 14.09 -0.93
N LYS A 227 -14.59 15.14 -0.23
CA LYS A 227 -15.24 16.47 -0.25
C LYS A 227 -15.31 17.05 -1.67
N GLY A 228 -14.24 16.88 -2.44
CA GLY A 228 -14.16 17.28 -3.86
C GLY A 228 -15.02 16.45 -4.83
N LEU A 229 -15.70 15.38 -4.38
CA LEU A 229 -16.59 14.59 -5.23
C LEU A 229 -17.96 15.24 -5.45
N GLY A 230 -18.48 16.06 -4.52
CA GLY A 230 -19.84 16.61 -4.64
C GLY A 230 -20.96 15.56 -4.65
N VAL A 231 -20.69 14.36 -4.12
CA VAL A 231 -21.66 13.26 -3.98
C VAL A 231 -22.59 13.51 -2.80
N GLU A 232 -23.85 13.13 -2.98
CA GLU A 232 -24.84 13.02 -1.92
C GLU A 232 -24.73 11.63 -1.26
N TRP A 233 -24.22 11.60 -0.02
CA TRP A 233 -23.87 10.36 0.67
C TRP A 233 -25.07 9.70 1.39
N LYS A 234 -26.03 10.51 1.83
CA LYS A 234 -27.24 10.05 2.52
C LYS A 234 -27.98 9.02 1.66
N ASN A 235 -28.26 7.85 2.21
CA ASN A 235 -28.92 6.73 1.54
C ASN A 235 -28.20 6.16 0.29
N SER A 236 -26.98 6.61 -0.04
CA SER A 236 -26.17 6.08 -1.14
C SER A 236 -25.73 4.62 -0.90
N ILE A 237 -25.35 3.93 -1.98
CA ILE A 237 -24.73 2.60 -1.92
C ILE A 237 -23.23 2.76 -2.20
N LEU A 238 -22.39 2.14 -1.38
CA LEU A 238 -20.94 2.14 -1.53
C LEU A 238 -20.39 0.72 -1.69
N ILE A 239 -19.78 0.44 -2.83
CA ILE A 239 -19.21 -0.87 -3.19
C ILE A 239 -17.68 -0.75 -3.29
N PHE A 240 -16.96 -1.66 -2.65
CA PHE A 240 -15.52 -1.86 -2.83
C PHE A 240 -15.28 -3.28 -3.38
N ASP A 241 -14.90 -3.39 -4.66
CA ASP A 241 -14.56 -4.65 -5.35
C ASP A 241 -13.04 -4.86 -5.41
N GLU A 242 -12.60 -6.06 -5.04
CA GLU A 242 -11.24 -6.47 -4.65
C GLU A 242 -10.66 -5.74 -3.42
N ALA A 243 -11.47 -5.65 -2.36
CA ALA A 243 -11.20 -4.96 -1.09
C ALA A 243 -10.10 -5.56 -0.19
N HIS A 244 -9.32 -6.55 -0.64
CA HIS A 244 -8.34 -7.30 0.17
C HIS A 244 -7.10 -6.51 0.66
N ASN A 245 -7.02 -5.20 0.35
CA ASN A 245 -6.05 -4.26 0.93
C ASN A 245 -6.68 -2.98 1.48
N LEU A 246 -8.01 -2.95 1.64
CA LEU A 246 -8.73 -1.75 2.09
C LEU A 246 -8.28 -1.32 3.49
N GLU A 247 -7.92 -2.28 4.36
CA GLU A 247 -7.41 -2.00 5.70
C GLU A 247 -6.04 -1.31 5.66
N GLY A 248 -5.16 -1.72 4.73
CA GLY A 248 -3.88 -1.07 4.50
C GLY A 248 -4.05 0.35 3.95
N LEU A 249 -4.88 0.51 2.92
CA LEU A 249 -5.09 1.80 2.25
C LEU A 249 -5.79 2.83 3.15
N CYS A 250 -6.73 2.42 4.00
CA CYS A 250 -7.35 3.28 5.00
C CYS A 250 -6.38 3.72 6.11
N ALA A 251 -5.45 2.86 6.52
CA ALA A 251 -4.41 3.22 7.48
C ALA A 251 -3.36 4.16 6.86
N ASP A 252 -2.94 3.90 5.63
CA ASP A 252 -1.92 4.68 4.92
C ASP A 252 -2.42 6.08 4.53
N ALA A 253 -3.65 6.21 4.03
CA ALA A 253 -4.27 7.51 3.75
C ALA A 253 -4.51 8.36 5.01
N ALA A 254 -4.51 7.75 6.20
CA ALA A 254 -4.61 8.42 7.49
C ALA A 254 -3.24 8.69 8.14
N SER A 255 -2.12 8.36 7.47
CA SER A 255 -0.75 8.40 8.02
C SER A 255 0.17 9.34 7.21
N PHE A 256 1.35 9.68 7.75
CA PHE A 256 2.40 10.36 6.98
C PHE A 256 3.83 10.01 7.41
N ASP A 257 4.77 10.13 6.46
CA ASP A 257 6.23 10.10 6.66
C ASP A 257 6.83 11.44 6.20
N LEU A 258 7.37 12.24 7.12
CA LEU A 258 8.12 13.47 6.86
C LEU A 258 9.63 13.19 6.95
N SER A 259 10.24 12.89 5.80
CA SER A 259 11.69 12.69 5.70
C SER A 259 12.45 14.02 5.61
N SER A 260 13.70 14.04 6.09
CA SER A 260 14.61 15.18 5.95
C SER A 260 14.68 15.70 4.51
N GLY A 261 14.82 14.82 3.51
CA GLY A 261 14.87 15.21 2.09
C GLY A 261 13.57 15.82 1.55
N LEU A 262 12.41 15.55 2.16
CA LEU A 262 11.16 16.26 1.88
C LEU A 262 11.16 17.63 2.57
N LEU A 263 11.53 17.69 3.86
CA LEU A 263 11.51 18.89 4.67
C LEU A 263 12.49 19.96 4.16
N THR A 264 13.75 19.60 3.88
CA THR A 264 14.76 20.50 3.27
C THR A 264 14.29 21.05 1.92
N ALA A 265 13.54 20.26 1.13
CA ALA A 265 12.96 20.75 -0.13
C ALA A 265 11.79 21.73 0.09
N CYS A 266 10.93 21.48 1.10
CA CYS A 266 9.89 22.44 1.51
C CYS A 266 10.49 23.76 2.02
N ILE A 267 11.62 23.71 2.75
CA ILE A 267 12.38 24.89 3.20
C ILE A 267 12.92 25.68 1.99
N SER A 268 13.45 25.00 0.96
CA SER A 268 13.91 25.66 -0.26
C SER A 268 12.75 26.23 -1.09
N GLU A 269 11.60 25.56 -1.16
CA GLU A 269 10.40 26.06 -1.82
C GLU A 269 9.84 27.30 -1.10
N ALA A 270 9.79 27.29 0.23
CA ALA A 270 9.42 28.45 1.05
C ALA A 270 10.37 29.64 0.80
N LYS A 271 11.69 29.41 0.70
CA LYS A 271 12.65 30.47 0.35
C LYS A 271 12.34 31.07 -1.03
N ASN A 272 12.13 30.22 -2.04
CA ASN A 272 11.81 30.69 -3.40
C ASN A 272 10.54 31.56 -3.42
N CYS A 273 9.55 31.29 -2.55
CA CYS A 273 8.37 32.15 -2.42
C CYS A 273 8.72 33.57 -1.95
N ILE A 274 9.65 33.72 -1.00
CA ILE A 274 10.15 35.02 -0.53
C ILE A 274 10.84 35.77 -1.68
N ASP A 275 11.72 35.07 -2.42
CA ASP A 275 12.48 35.65 -3.53
C ASP A 275 11.55 36.11 -4.68
N ILE A 276 10.50 35.34 -5.00
CA ILE A 276 9.50 35.68 -6.03
C ILE A 276 8.58 36.82 -5.57
N SER A 277 8.02 36.75 -4.36
CA SER A 277 7.09 37.78 -3.85
C SER A 277 7.78 39.14 -3.62
N SER A 278 9.03 39.13 -3.14
CA SER A 278 9.86 40.35 -3.04
C SER A 278 10.10 41.00 -4.40
N THR A 279 10.26 40.19 -5.46
CA THR A 279 10.40 40.67 -6.85
C THR A 279 9.07 41.22 -7.39
N ARG A 280 7.94 40.54 -7.12
CA ARG A 280 6.60 40.94 -7.59
C ARG A 280 6.03 42.17 -6.86
N ARG A 281 6.43 42.45 -5.60
CA ARG A 281 6.03 43.66 -4.86
C ARG A 281 6.33 44.98 -5.60
N GLY A 282 7.27 45.00 -6.54
CA GLY A 282 7.55 46.16 -7.39
C GLY A 282 6.57 46.37 -8.55
N GLN A 283 5.58 45.49 -8.76
CA GLN A 283 4.72 45.47 -9.96
C GLN A 283 3.22 45.26 -9.68
N SER A 284 2.81 44.85 -8.47
CA SER A 284 1.40 44.56 -8.16
C SER A 284 1.03 44.81 -6.70
N SER A 285 -0.09 45.49 -6.45
CA SER A 285 -0.68 45.75 -5.14
C SER A 285 -1.59 44.62 -4.67
N ASP A 286 -1.05 43.41 -4.52
CA ASP A 286 -1.78 42.24 -4.03
C ASP A 286 -1.34 41.91 -2.59
N GLU A 287 -2.21 42.21 -1.62
CA GLU A 287 -1.93 42.02 -0.19
C GLU A 287 -1.78 40.55 0.21
N THR A 288 -2.29 39.61 -0.60
CA THR A 288 -2.20 38.17 -0.30
C THR A 288 -0.78 37.62 -0.46
N LEU A 289 0.05 38.28 -1.28
CA LEU A 289 1.41 37.85 -1.63
C LEU A 289 2.49 38.42 -0.70
N ASN A 290 2.23 38.43 0.62
CA ASN A 290 3.20 38.98 1.56
C ASN A 290 4.45 38.07 1.75
N PRO A 291 5.68 38.52 1.39
CA PRO A 291 6.93 37.79 1.69
C PRO A 291 7.11 37.40 3.17
N ASP A 292 6.57 38.19 4.11
CA ASP A 292 6.68 37.89 5.55
C ASP A 292 6.04 36.54 5.89
N ASN A 293 4.89 36.21 5.28
CA ASN A 293 4.19 34.93 5.48
C ASN A 293 5.06 33.74 5.05
N PHE A 294 5.78 33.87 3.94
CA PHE A 294 6.70 32.84 3.47
C PHE A 294 7.99 32.77 4.31
N ALA A 295 8.43 33.89 4.90
CA ALA A 295 9.53 33.92 5.86
C ALA A 295 9.17 33.22 7.19
N ILE A 296 7.95 33.41 7.71
CA ILE A 296 7.42 32.66 8.87
C ILE A 296 7.41 31.16 8.55
N LEU A 297 6.87 30.77 7.38
CA LEU A 297 6.80 29.38 6.96
C LEU A 297 8.20 28.74 6.85
N ARG A 298 9.17 29.43 6.22
CA ARG A 298 10.58 28.99 6.17
C ARG A 298 11.16 28.81 7.58
N ALA A 299 10.93 29.77 8.48
CA ALA A 299 11.46 29.73 9.85
C ALA A 299 10.85 28.58 10.68
N LEU A 300 9.55 28.32 10.55
CA LEU A 300 8.87 27.20 11.20
C LEU A 300 9.38 25.84 10.69
N LEU A 301 9.56 25.68 9.37
CA LEU A 301 10.10 24.45 8.80
C LEU A 301 11.55 24.19 9.21
N LEU A 302 12.38 25.24 9.35
CA LEU A 302 13.74 25.15 9.91
C LEU A 302 13.74 24.75 11.39
N LYS A 303 12.86 25.34 12.21
CA LYS A 303 12.69 24.94 13.62
C LYS A 303 12.21 23.49 13.74
N LEU A 304 11.32 23.04 12.85
CA LEU A 304 10.87 21.65 12.78
C LEU A 304 12.01 20.68 12.40
N GLU A 305 12.86 21.03 11.41
CA GLU A 305 14.04 20.23 11.04
C GLU A 305 14.98 20.06 12.25
N LYS A 306 15.25 21.16 12.97
CA LYS A 306 16.05 21.17 14.20
C LYS A 306 15.42 20.31 15.30
N ARG A 307 14.13 20.49 15.59
CA ARG A 307 13.42 19.74 16.65
C ARG A 307 13.43 18.23 16.39
N ILE A 308 13.27 17.80 15.14
CA ILE A 308 13.37 16.37 14.73
C ILE A 308 14.81 15.86 14.87
N ALA A 309 15.82 16.68 14.62
CA ALA A 309 17.24 16.34 14.82
C ALA A 309 17.63 16.22 16.32
N GLU A 310 16.92 16.90 17.22
CA GLU A 310 17.15 16.89 18.67
C GLU A 310 16.49 15.70 19.40
N VAL A 311 15.58 14.96 18.77
CA VAL A 311 14.91 13.79 19.38
C VAL A 311 15.92 12.73 19.86
N PRO A 312 15.83 12.20 21.10
CA PRO A 312 16.76 11.19 21.60
C PRO A 312 16.48 9.81 20.98
N ILE A 313 17.38 9.32 20.12
CA ILE A 313 17.32 7.98 19.53
C ILE A 313 18.36 7.09 20.22
N ASN A 314 17.92 6.27 21.17
CA ASN A 314 18.80 5.42 21.98
C ASN A 314 19.22 4.12 21.28
N SER A 315 18.51 3.71 20.22
CA SER A 315 18.84 2.58 19.36
C SER A 315 18.39 2.89 17.94
N LYS A 316 19.27 2.68 16.95
CA LYS A 316 18.94 2.90 15.54
C LYS A 316 17.91 1.88 15.02
N GLU A 317 17.92 0.66 15.54
CA GLU A 317 16.98 -0.41 15.16
C GLU A 317 15.56 -0.15 15.67
N LEU A 318 15.42 0.30 16.91
CA LEU A 318 14.10 0.53 17.54
C LEU A 318 13.53 1.92 17.25
N GLY A 319 14.39 2.89 16.91
CA GLY A 319 14.07 4.30 16.76
C GLY A 319 13.60 4.95 18.07
N PHE A 320 13.08 6.17 17.97
CA PHE A 320 12.30 6.80 19.03
C PHE A 320 10.81 6.60 18.75
N THR A 321 10.03 6.24 19.76
CA THR A 321 8.57 6.04 19.63
C THR A 321 7.83 6.68 20.79
N LYS A 322 6.67 7.31 20.50
CA LYS A 322 5.74 7.87 21.49
C LYS A 322 4.27 7.58 21.11
N PRO A 323 3.33 7.65 22.08
CA PRO A 323 1.90 7.66 21.79
C PRO A 323 1.52 8.76 20.78
N GLY A 324 0.45 8.55 20.00
CA GLY A 324 0.00 9.49 18.98
C GLY A 324 -0.19 10.95 19.43
N PRO A 325 -0.72 11.25 20.63
CA PRO A 325 -0.85 12.62 21.15
C PRO A 325 0.44 13.44 21.21
N TYR A 326 1.61 12.79 21.29
CA TYR A 326 2.92 13.47 21.35
C TYR A 326 3.19 14.38 20.14
N ILE A 327 2.47 14.19 19.02
CA ILE A 327 2.58 15.11 17.87
C ILE A 327 2.14 16.54 18.22
N TYR A 328 1.17 16.70 19.14
CA TYR A 328 0.70 18.01 19.57
C TYR A 328 1.70 18.70 20.51
N GLU A 329 2.40 17.95 21.36
CA GLU A 329 3.52 18.45 22.17
C GLU A 329 4.65 18.97 21.25
N LEU A 330 5.07 18.13 20.29
CA LEU A 330 6.14 18.44 19.33
C LEU A 330 5.83 19.67 18.44
N LEU A 331 4.55 19.92 18.18
CA LEU A 331 4.08 21.08 17.40
C LEU A 331 3.78 22.32 18.27
N ALA A 332 3.37 22.14 19.52
CA ALA A 332 3.18 23.24 20.48
C ALA A 332 4.50 23.96 20.79
N ASP A 333 5.63 23.22 20.87
CA ASP A 333 7.00 23.76 20.92
C ASP A 333 7.31 24.77 19.78
N LEU A 334 6.56 24.68 18.67
CA LEU A 334 6.71 25.51 17.47
C LEU A 334 5.59 26.55 17.32
N ASN A 335 4.73 26.71 18.33
CA ASN A 335 3.48 27.47 18.28
C ASN A 335 2.49 27.01 17.18
N ILE A 336 2.60 25.76 16.73
CA ILE A 336 1.67 25.14 15.77
C ILE A 336 0.53 24.49 16.56
N THR A 337 -0.52 25.26 16.81
CA THR A 337 -1.75 24.86 17.51
C THR A 337 -2.89 24.70 16.50
N GLN A 338 -4.06 24.25 16.96
CA GLN A 338 -5.25 24.13 16.10
C GLN A 338 -5.65 25.45 15.42
N GLU A 339 -5.40 26.61 16.05
CA GLU A 339 -5.74 27.92 15.46
C GLU A 339 -4.71 28.40 14.44
N THR A 340 -3.42 28.19 14.70
CA THR A 340 -2.35 28.60 13.79
C THR A 340 -2.19 27.62 12.62
N ALA A 341 -2.54 26.35 12.79
CA ALA A 341 -2.46 25.33 11.74
C ALA A 341 -3.32 25.65 10.51
N TYR A 342 -4.54 26.19 10.67
CA TYR A 342 -5.36 26.60 9.53
C TYR A 342 -4.72 27.77 8.76
N LYS A 343 -4.24 28.81 9.47
CA LYS A 343 -3.51 29.92 8.85
C LYS A 343 -2.24 29.45 8.11
N LEU A 344 -1.54 28.44 8.64
CA LEU A 344 -0.37 27.84 8.00
C LEU A 344 -0.74 26.98 6.78
N ILE A 345 -1.88 26.28 6.81
CA ILE A 345 -2.45 25.57 5.65
C ILE A 345 -2.71 26.57 4.51
N ASP A 346 -3.35 27.70 4.81
CA ASP A 346 -3.67 28.75 3.83
C ASP A 346 -2.39 29.35 3.22
N ILE A 347 -1.39 29.69 4.04
CA ILE A 347 -0.09 30.20 3.58
C ILE A 347 0.66 29.17 2.70
N VAL A 348 0.59 27.88 3.04
CA VAL A 348 1.19 26.79 2.23
C VAL A 348 0.47 26.63 0.89
N GLU A 349 -0.85 26.82 0.83
CA GLU A 349 -1.61 26.75 -0.43
C GLU A 349 -1.30 27.95 -1.34
N VAL A 350 -1.25 29.17 -0.80
CA VAL A 350 -0.82 30.37 -1.54
C VAL A 350 0.64 30.22 -2.03
N ALA A 351 1.54 29.66 -1.21
CA ALA A 351 2.91 29.34 -1.60
C ALA A 351 2.98 28.34 -2.78
N ALA A 352 2.17 27.28 -2.74
CA ALA A 352 2.12 26.26 -3.78
C ALA A 352 1.54 26.79 -5.11
N GLU A 353 0.58 27.74 -5.06
CA GLU A 353 0.11 28.44 -6.25
C GLU A 353 1.19 29.38 -6.81
N LEU A 354 1.79 30.25 -5.99
CA LEU A 354 2.84 31.19 -6.40
C LEU A 354 4.03 30.49 -7.09
N LEU A 355 4.50 29.38 -6.52
CA LEU A 355 5.59 28.57 -7.08
C LEU A 355 5.22 27.91 -8.42
N GLN A 356 3.93 27.66 -8.68
CA GLN A 356 3.49 27.12 -9.96
C GLN A 356 3.34 28.21 -11.02
N GLU A 357 2.87 29.41 -10.64
CA GLU A 357 2.79 30.55 -11.55
C GLU A 357 4.16 30.97 -12.09
N ASP A 358 5.16 31.09 -11.23
CA ASP A 358 6.53 31.45 -11.66
C ASP A 358 7.10 30.42 -12.64
N LYS A 359 6.93 29.11 -12.37
CA LYS A 359 7.36 28.03 -13.27
C LYS A 359 6.69 28.14 -14.65
N LEU A 360 5.39 28.45 -14.70
CA LEU A 360 4.63 28.61 -15.94
C LEU A 360 5.04 29.87 -16.72
N GLN A 361 5.38 30.96 -16.04
CA GLN A 361 5.87 32.20 -16.67
C GLN A 361 7.31 32.04 -17.18
N ASN A 362 8.21 31.48 -16.35
CA ASN A 362 9.65 31.41 -16.62
C ASN A 362 10.11 30.18 -17.42
N LYS A 363 9.22 29.25 -17.78
CA LYS A 363 9.53 27.97 -18.46
C LYS A 363 10.62 27.13 -17.76
N LYS A 364 10.77 27.26 -16.44
CA LYS A 364 11.76 26.53 -15.63
C LYS A 364 11.28 25.10 -15.32
N SER A 365 12.22 24.24 -14.91
CA SER A 365 12.05 22.78 -14.79
C SER A 365 10.78 22.34 -14.02
N THR A 366 10.15 21.28 -14.51
CA THR A 366 8.86 20.71 -14.08
C THR A 366 8.92 19.94 -12.74
N THR A 367 9.79 20.35 -11.81
CA THR A 367 9.84 19.77 -10.46
C THR A 367 8.52 20.03 -9.73
N ALA A 368 7.82 18.96 -9.36
CA ALA A 368 6.57 19.02 -8.60
C ALA A 368 6.76 19.82 -7.30
N CYS A 369 5.75 20.64 -6.94
CA CYS A 369 5.77 21.36 -5.68
C CYS A 369 5.58 20.38 -4.53
N ARG A 370 6.47 20.44 -3.54
CA ARG A 370 6.52 19.54 -2.39
C ARG A 370 5.92 20.17 -1.14
N ILE A 371 5.90 21.50 -1.05
CA ILE A 371 5.42 22.25 0.11
C ILE A 371 3.96 21.93 0.48
N GLU A 372 3.12 21.55 -0.49
CA GLU A 372 1.75 21.03 -0.28
C GLU A 372 1.69 19.85 0.71
N SER A 373 2.75 19.06 0.82
CA SER A 373 2.85 17.95 1.77
C SER A 373 2.69 18.43 3.22
N ILE A 374 3.13 19.65 3.54
CA ILE A 374 2.98 20.26 4.86
C ILE A 374 1.51 20.59 5.14
N SER A 375 0.78 21.13 4.15
CA SER A 375 -0.67 21.36 4.24
C SER A 375 -1.42 20.04 4.48
N ASN A 376 -1.05 18.97 3.76
CA ASN A 376 -1.63 17.63 3.95
C ASN A 376 -1.32 17.04 5.34
N ILE A 377 -0.10 17.20 5.84
CA ILE A 377 0.30 16.76 7.19
C ILE A 377 -0.52 17.48 8.27
N LEU A 378 -0.62 18.82 8.21
CA LEU A 378 -1.42 19.61 9.16
C LEU A 378 -2.90 19.23 9.08
N LYS A 379 -3.43 18.99 7.89
CA LYS A 379 -4.81 18.51 7.65
C LYS A 379 -5.11 17.13 8.23
N ILE A 380 -4.12 16.23 8.27
CA ILE A 380 -4.24 14.90 8.90
C ILE A 380 -4.27 15.07 10.44
N ILE A 381 -3.42 15.94 10.99
CA ILE A 381 -3.30 16.16 12.44
C ILE A 381 -4.51 16.92 13.02
N PHE A 382 -5.01 17.96 12.36
CA PHE A 382 -6.07 18.83 12.90
C PHE A 382 -7.47 18.57 12.31
N ARG A 383 -7.71 17.37 11.76
CA ARG A 383 -8.87 16.98 10.92
C ARG A 383 -10.25 17.33 11.49
N ASP A 384 -10.51 17.00 12.76
CA ASP A 384 -11.86 17.02 13.36
C ASP A 384 -11.99 18.02 14.53
N LYS A 385 -11.16 19.08 14.57
CA LYS A 385 -11.13 20.11 15.63
C LYS A 385 -10.89 19.59 17.07
N GLY A 386 -10.45 18.35 17.22
CA GLY A 386 -10.21 17.69 18.51
C GLY A 386 -9.25 16.51 18.39
N THR A 387 -8.55 16.22 19.49
CA THR A 387 -7.36 15.35 19.50
C THR A 387 -7.65 13.86 19.67
N ALA A 388 -8.88 13.47 20.00
CA ALA A 388 -9.25 12.10 20.40
C ALA A 388 -8.83 11.00 19.40
N HIS A 389 -8.88 11.30 18.08
CA HIS A 389 -8.46 10.37 17.03
C HIS A 389 -6.99 9.94 17.15
N SER A 390 -6.12 10.76 17.77
CA SER A 390 -4.69 10.48 17.94
C SER A 390 -4.38 9.30 18.88
N ALA A 391 -5.33 8.85 19.70
CA ALA A 391 -5.17 7.62 20.50
C ALA A 391 -4.85 6.38 19.63
N TYR A 392 -5.31 6.39 18.37
CA TYR A 392 -5.10 5.33 17.38
C TYR A 392 -3.76 5.42 16.63
N TYR A 393 -2.92 6.39 16.97
CA TYR A 393 -1.67 6.69 16.28
C TYR A 393 -0.44 6.37 17.14
N ARG A 394 0.73 6.28 16.49
CA ARG A 394 2.05 6.38 17.13
C ARG A 394 2.90 7.41 16.40
N VAL A 395 3.65 8.21 17.15
CA VAL A 395 4.75 9.01 16.62
C VAL A 395 6.00 8.14 16.62
N HIS A 396 6.69 8.05 15.48
CA HIS A 396 7.92 7.29 15.34
C HIS A 396 8.98 8.12 14.59
N VAL A 397 10.17 8.25 15.17
CA VAL A 397 11.32 8.91 14.54
C VAL A 397 12.44 7.90 14.36
N ARG A 398 12.84 7.69 13.10
CA ARG A 398 13.98 6.85 12.72
C ARG A 398 15.09 7.69 12.11
N GLU A 399 16.32 7.29 12.37
CA GLU A 399 17.46 7.68 11.54
C GLU A 399 17.43 6.86 10.26
N ALA A 400 17.78 7.45 9.12
CA ALA A 400 17.93 6.76 7.86
C ALA A 400 19.38 6.29 7.70
N ASP A 401 19.58 5.10 7.12
CA ASP A 401 20.90 4.65 6.71
C ASP A 401 21.50 5.67 5.73
N ALA A 402 22.59 6.31 6.14
CA ALA A 402 23.13 7.45 5.43
C ALA A 402 23.72 7.03 4.07
N ASN A 403 23.38 7.77 3.01
CA ASN A 403 24.12 7.63 1.76
C ASN A 403 25.58 8.04 2.00
N ALA A 404 26.52 7.48 1.22
CA ALA A 404 27.94 7.82 1.37
C ALA A 404 28.25 9.34 1.26
N ALA A 405 27.38 10.09 0.57
CA ALA A 405 27.47 11.56 0.47
C ALA A 405 26.93 12.32 1.70
N ASP A 406 26.06 11.72 2.50
CA ASP A 406 25.48 12.33 3.71
C ASP A 406 26.39 12.14 4.93
N VAL A 407 27.09 10.99 5.01
CA VAL A 407 28.13 10.71 6.02
C VAL A 407 29.19 11.83 6.05
N LEU A 408 29.60 12.30 4.87
CA LEU A 408 30.55 13.40 4.66
C LEU A 408 30.11 14.77 5.23
N LYS A 409 28.86 14.91 5.68
CA LYS A 409 28.31 16.15 6.26
C LYS A 409 27.93 16.04 7.74
N GLY A 410 28.07 14.87 8.36
CA GLY A 410 27.79 14.65 9.80
C GLY A 410 26.33 14.85 10.25
N LYS A 411 25.40 15.27 9.38
CA LYS A 411 23.98 15.38 9.69
C LYS A 411 23.30 14.00 9.60
N ALA A 412 22.89 13.47 10.75
CA ALA A 412 22.02 12.30 10.82
C ALA A 412 20.68 12.59 10.13
N SER A 413 20.45 12.01 8.96
CA SER A 413 19.18 12.14 8.24
C SER A 413 18.08 11.40 9.00
N ARG A 414 16.97 12.07 9.29
CA ARG A 414 15.86 11.50 10.07
C ARG A 414 14.53 11.60 9.34
N THR A 415 13.61 10.72 9.70
CA THR A 415 12.21 10.72 9.25
C THR A 415 11.30 10.74 10.47
N LEU A 416 10.47 11.77 10.57
CA LEU A 416 9.35 11.84 11.52
C LEU A 416 8.15 11.17 10.87
N SER A 417 7.52 10.24 11.56
CA SER A 417 6.43 9.41 11.04
C SER A 417 5.26 9.45 12.02
N TRP A 418 4.03 9.60 11.52
CA TRP A 418 2.81 9.50 12.32
C TRP A 418 1.90 8.47 11.66
N TRP A 419 1.81 7.30 12.28
CA TRP A 419 1.14 6.13 11.70
C TRP A 419 -0.16 5.84 12.43
N CYS A 420 -1.26 5.80 11.67
CA CYS A 420 -2.55 5.32 12.13
C CYS A 420 -2.57 3.78 12.08
N PHE A 421 -2.99 3.14 13.17
CA PHE A 421 -3.16 1.67 13.22
C PHE A 421 -4.62 1.20 13.26
N ASN A 422 -5.56 2.14 13.20
CA ASN A 422 -7.01 1.93 13.16
C ASN A 422 -7.59 2.41 11.81
N PRO A 423 -7.67 1.55 10.78
CA PRO A 423 -8.23 1.96 9.48
C PRO A 423 -9.73 2.34 9.55
N GLY A 424 -10.44 1.94 10.61
CA GLY A 424 -11.83 2.33 10.85
C GLY A 424 -12.09 3.84 10.89
N ILE A 425 -11.09 4.70 11.16
CA ILE A 425 -11.26 6.17 11.13
C ILE A 425 -11.67 6.67 9.72
N ALA A 426 -11.22 6.00 8.66
CA ALA A 426 -11.65 6.33 7.30
C ALA A 426 -13.08 5.83 7.02
N MET A 427 -13.43 4.66 7.54
CA MET A 427 -14.68 3.97 7.24
C MET A 427 -15.88 4.46 8.07
N GLN A 428 -15.67 4.79 9.34
CA GLN A 428 -16.71 5.30 10.25
C GLN A 428 -17.28 6.66 9.79
N GLU A 429 -16.54 7.42 8.99
CA GLU A 429 -17.06 8.66 8.42
C GLU A 429 -18.18 8.40 7.38
N PHE A 430 -18.21 7.26 6.69
CA PHE A 430 -19.34 6.90 5.83
C PHE A 430 -20.61 6.63 6.65
N SER A 431 -20.48 6.11 7.87
CA SER A 431 -21.61 5.99 8.82
C SER A 431 -22.10 7.36 9.30
N ARG A 432 -21.19 8.32 9.58
CA ARG A 432 -21.52 9.73 9.88
C ARG A 432 -22.21 10.44 8.69
N LEU A 433 -21.92 10.01 7.46
CA LEU A 433 -22.49 10.53 6.22
C LEU A 433 -23.80 9.83 5.80
N GLU A 434 -24.38 8.99 6.66
CA GLU A 434 -25.64 8.26 6.44
C GLU A 434 -25.68 7.41 5.15
N VAL A 435 -24.55 6.83 4.75
CA VAL A 435 -24.47 5.86 3.65
C VAL A 435 -25.36 4.64 3.96
N GLY A 436 -26.23 4.25 3.02
CA GLY A 436 -27.28 3.25 3.24
C GLY A 436 -26.78 1.81 3.30
N SER A 437 -25.77 1.46 2.50
CA SER A 437 -25.12 0.14 2.51
C SER A 437 -23.67 0.24 2.06
N ILE A 438 -22.75 -0.34 2.83
CA ILE A 438 -21.36 -0.57 2.42
C ILE A 438 -21.18 -2.06 2.10
N ILE A 439 -20.88 -2.39 0.85
CA ILE A 439 -20.62 -3.75 0.37
C ILE A 439 -19.14 -3.89 0.05
N LEU A 440 -18.45 -4.81 0.73
CA LEU A 440 -17.04 -5.12 0.51
C LEU A 440 -16.91 -6.54 -0.08
N THR A 441 -16.20 -6.70 -1.18
CA THR A 441 -15.95 -8.01 -1.78
C THR A 441 -14.51 -8.19 -2.29
N SER A 442 -14.04 -9.43 -2.33
CA SER A 442 -12.80 -9.87 -3.00
C SER A 442 -12.83 -11.40 -3.16
N GLY A 443 -11.90 -11.95 -3.96
CA GLY A 443 -11.60 -13.38 -3.94
C GLY A 443 -10.84 -13.90 -2.71
N THR A 444 -10.31 -13.02 -1.84
CA THR A 444 -9.42 -13.41 -0.72
C THR A 444 -9.56 -12.49 0.51
N LEU A 445 -10.73 -12.46 1.14
CA LEU A 445 -10.97 -11.72 2.39
C LEU A 445 -10.65 -12.56 3.64
N SER A 446 -10.81 -13.88 3.54
CA SER A 446 -10.76 -14.82 4.66
C SER A 446 -9.39 -14.78 5.40
N PRO A 447 -9.37 -14.74 6.75
CA PRO A 447 -10.54 -14.73 7.63
C PRO A 447 -11.31 -13.40 7.65
N MET A 448 -12.63 -13.49 7.45
CA MET A 448 -13.54 -12.34 7.44
C MET A 448 -13.62 -11.58 8.76
N ASP A 449 -13.60 -12.29 9.89
CA ASP A 449 -13.90 -11.70 11.20
C ASP A 449 -12.86 -10.66 11.63
N SER A 450 -11.58 -10.91 11.36
CA SER A 450 -10.51 -9.96 11.65
C SER A 450 -10.55 -8.75 10.72
N PHE A 451 -10.90 -8.95 9.45
CA PHE A 451 -11.07 -7.85 8.49
C PHE A 451 -12.21 -6.91 8.91
N ALA A 452 -13.34 -7.47 9.37
CA ALA A 452 -14.44 -6.71 9.97
C ALA A 452 -14.00 -5.94 11.24
N GLN A 453 -13.24 -6.58 12.13
CA GLN A 453 -12.70 -5.95 13.34
C GLN A 453 -11.73 -4.79 13.04
N GLU A 454 -10.80 -4.95 12.09
CA GLU A 454 -9.83 -3.90 11.73
C GLU A 454 -10.52 -2.65 11.18
N LEU A 455 -11.56 -2.81 10.34
CA LEU A 455 -12.32 -1.69 9.77
C LEU A 455 -13.31 -1.05 10.76
N LYS A 456 -13.50 -1.62 11.96
CA LYS A 456 -14.44 -1.15 13.01
C LYS A 456 -15.83 -0.77 12.46
N LEU A 457 -16.34 -1.56 11.51
CA LEU A 457 -17.69 -1.50 10.95
C LEU A 457 -18.44 -2.81 11.27
N ASN A 458 -19.74 -2.69 11.53
CA ASN A 458 -20.59 -3.88 11.64
C ASN A 458 -20.96 -4.39 10.24
N PHE A 459 -20.62 -5.65 9.97
CA PHE A 459 -21.06 -6.43 8.80
C PHE A 459 -21.98 -7.57 9.29
N PRO A 460 -23.30 -7.35 9.39
CA PRO A 460 -24.26 -8.38 9.78
C PRO A 460 -24.49 -9.43 8.68
N LEU A 461 -24.22 -9.10 7.42
CA LEU A 461 -24.22 -10.07 6.32
C LEU A 461 -22.78 -10.46 5.98
N ARG A 462 -22.49 -11.76 6.06
CA ARG A 462 -21.20 -12.38 5.69
C ARG A 462 -21.45 -13.60 4.83
N VAL A 463 -20.64 -13.79 3.79
CA VAL A 463 -20.71 -14.91 2.85
C VAL A 463 -19.29 -15.35 2.48
N GLU A 464 -18.93 -16.60 2.73
CA GLU A 464 -17.78 -17.25 2.10
C GLU A 464 -18.29 -18.31 1.12
N ASN A 465 -18.35 -17.97 -0.17
CA ASN A 465 -18.89 -18.85 -1.21
C ASN A 465 -17.95 -20.03 -1.53
N PRO A 466 -18.47 -21.24 -1.82
CA PRO A 466 -17.68 -22.32 -2.39
C PRO A 466 -17.24 -21.99 -3.83
N HIS A 467 -16.21 -22.69 -4.31
CA HIS A 467 -15.76 -22.58 -5.71
C HIS A 467 -16.59 -23.51 -6.62
N VAL A 468 -16.83 -23.09 -7.86
CA VAL A 468 -17.62 -23.81 -8.88
C VAL A 468 -16.87 -25.02 -9.49
N ILE A 469 -15.73 -25.44 -8.92
CA ILE A 469 -14.95 -26.58 -9.42
C ILE A 469 -15.28 -27.87 -8.68
N THR A 470 -15.10 -29.00 -9.37
CA THR A 470 -15.14 -30.31 -8.74
C THR A 470 -13.79 -30.69 -8.14
N SER A 471 -13.79 -31.61 -7.16
CA SER A 471 -12.59 -32.14 -6.51
C SER A 471 -11.60 -32.87 -7.44
N LYS A 472 -11.93 -33.04 -8.73
CA LYS A 472 -11.03 -33.59 -9.76
C LYS A 472 -10.15 -32.53 -10.42
N GLN A 473 -10.60 -31.28 -10.45
CA GLN A 473 -9.94 -30.18 -11.18
C GLN A 473 -8.83 -29.48 -10.37
N ILE A 474 -8.75 -29.75 -9.06
CA ILE A 474 -7.76 -29.17 -8.16
C ILE A 474 -6.95 -30.29 -7.49
N TRP A 475 -5.63 -30.22 -7.66
CA TRP A 475 -4.67 -30.90 -6.78
C TRP A 475 -4.13 -29.87 -5.79
N ALA A 476 -4.18 -30.13 -4.49
CA ALA A 476 -3.57 -29.27 -3.48
C ALA A 476 -2.72 -30.10 -2.51
N GLY A 477 -1.46 -29.71 -2.30
CA GLY A 477 -0.51 -30.54 -1.56
C GLY A 477 0.57 -29.76 -0.83
N ILE A 478 0.81 -30.14 0.42
CA ILE A 478 1.92 -29.65 1.25
C ILE A 478 3.10 -30.62 1.11
N VAL A 479 4.25 -30.04 0.78
CA VAL A 479 5.52 -30.72 0.51
C VAL A 479 6.53 -30.25 1.57
N PRO A 480 6.62 -30.93 2.73
CA PRO A 480 7.52 -30.54 3.82
C PRO A 480 8.97 -30.95 3.57
N VAL A 481 9.21 -31.94 2.70
CA VAL A 481 10.54 -32.47 2.36
C VAL A 481 10.71 -32.60 0.85
N GLY A 482 11.93 -32.39 0.36
CA GLY A 482 12.26 -32.53 -1.05
C GLY A 482 12.79 -33.92 -1.46
N PRO A 483 13.38 -34.04 -2.66
CA PRO A 483 13.86 -35.31 -3.22
C PRO A 483 14.89 -36.08 -2.38
N SER A 484 15.74 -35.40 -1.60
CA SER A 484 16.71 -36.04 -0.70
C SER A 484 16.17 -36.32 0.70
N GLY A 485 14.94 -35.88 0.99
CA GLY A 485 14.34 -35.90 2.33
C GLY A 485 14.73 -34.70 3.20
N TYR A 486 15.47 -33.72 2.66
CA TYR A 486 15.81 -32.51 3.40
C TYR A 486 14.57 -31.61 3.58
N LEU A 487 14.49 -30.95 4.73
CA LEU A 487 13.32 -30.21 5.20
C LEU A 487 13.19 -28.84 4.48
N LEU A 488 12.06 -28.63 3.83
CA LEU A 488 11.72 -27.36 3.18
C LEU A 488 11.12 -26.41 4.23
N ASN A 489 11.93 -25.45 4.70
CA ASN A 489 11.51 -24.42 5.65
C ASN A 489 12.13 -23.06 5.26
N SER A 490 11.29 -22.12 4.82
CA SER A 490 11.71 -20.79 4.35
C SER A 490 11.94 -19.76 5.47
N SER A 491 11.97 -20.16 6.74
CA SER A 491 12.15 -19.23 7.86
C SER A 491 13.55 -18.62 7.88
N TYR A 492 13.71 -17.49 8.59
CA TYR A 492 14.99 -16.78 8.70
C TYR A 492 16.15 -17.68 9.16
N ARG A 493 15.88 -18.73 9.95
CA ARG A 493 16.89 -19.67 10.46
C ARG A 493 17.42 -20.65 9.41
N ASN A 494 16.64 -20.95 8.38
CA ASN A 494 16.89 -22.05 7.44
C ASN A 494 17.08 -21.57 6.00
N ARG A 495 16.35 -20.53 5.58
CA ARG A 495 16.26 -20.05 4.18
C ARG A 495 17.61 -19.74 3.53
N ASP A 496 18.61 -19.41 4.35
CA ASP A 496 19.91 -18.94 3.90
C ASP A 496 20.96 -20.06 3.79
N SER A 497 20.66 -21.26 4.31
CA SER A 497 21.50 -22.45 4.15
C SER A 497 21.59 -22.90 2.68
N ILE A 498 22.69 -23.57 2.34
CA ILE A 498 22.94 -24.02 0.97
C ILE A 498 22.10 -25.27 0.64
N GLU A 499 21.85 -26.12 1.62
CA GLU A 499 21.05 -27.35 1.51
C GLU A 499 19.59 -27.02 1.20
N TYR A 500 18.99 -26.08 1.92
CA TYR A 500 17.62 -25.61 1.64
C TYR A 500 17.49 -25.05 0.22
N LYS A 501 18.45 -24.21 -0.20
CA LYS A 501 18.49 -23.62 -1.55
C LYS A 501 18.58 -24.73 -2.61
N GLN A 502 19.47 -25.70 -2.44
CA GLN A 502 19.61 -26.84 -3.37
C GLN A 502 18.37 -27.73 -3.40
N GLU A 503 17.81 -28.09 -2.24
CA GLU A 503 16.66 -29.00 -2.16
C GLU A 503 15.40 -28.38 -2.75
N LEU A 504 15.14 -27.10 -2.51
CA LEU A 504 14.06 -26.36 -3.16
C LEU A 504 14.25 -26.33 -4.70
N GLY A 505 15.49 -26.18 -5.16
CA GLY A 505 15.84 -26.25 -6.58
C GLY A 505 15.56 -27.62 -7.21
N ASN A 506 16.01 -28.70 -6.55
CA ASN A 506 15.75 -30.08 -6.98
C ASN A 506 14.25 -30.43 -6.94
N THR A 507 13.52 -29.89 -5.95
CA THR A 507 12.05 -29.98 -5.85
C THR A 507 11.39 -29.33 -7.08
N ILE A 508 11.80 -28.10 -7.42
CA ILE A 508 11.28 -27.35 -8.57
C ILE A 508 11.61 -28.01 -9.91
N VAL A 509 12.81 -28.59 -10.10
CA VAL A 509 13.15 -29.36 -11.32
C VAL A 509 12.17 -30.51 -11.55
N ASN A 510 11.80 -31.25 -10.49
CA ASN A 510 10.85 -32.35 -10.60
C ASN A 510 9.42 -31.85 -10.90
N ILE A 511 8.96 -30.78 -10.25
CA ILE A 511 7.65 -30.16 -10.52
C ILE A 511 7.59 -29.65 -11.96
N ALA A 512 8.63 -28.94 -12.43
CA ALA A 512 8.70 -28.38 -13.79
C ALA A 512 8.72 -29.46 -14.89
N ARG A 513 9.13 -30.69 -14.58
CA ARG A 513 9.05 -31.85 -15.48
C ARG A 513 7.63 -32.44 -15.58
N ILE A 514 6.81 -32.29 -14.55
CA ILE A 514 5.47 -32.90 -14.44
C ILE A 514 4.37 -31.94 -14.93
N VAL A 515 4.43 -30.68 -14.48
CA VAL A 515 3.42 -29.66 -14.77
C VAL A 515 3.45 -29.29 -16.26
N PRO A 516 2.33 -29.33 -16.99
CA PRO A 516 2.25 -28.84 -18.37
C PRO A 516 2.34 -27.30 -18.41
N ASP A 517 2.71 -26.76 -19.57
CA ASP A 517 2.52 -25.34 -19.93
C ASP A 517 3.09 -24.33 -18.89
N GLY A 518 2.26 -23.47 -18.31
CA GLY A 518 2.65 -22.44 -17.34
C GLY A 518 2.80 -22.95 -15.91
N LEU A 519 3.99 -22.74 -15.34
CA LEU A 519 4.29 -22.91 -13.92
C LEU A 519 4.57 -21.54 -13.28
N LEU A 520 3.89 -21.21 -12.18
CA LEU A 520 4.11 -20.00 -11.41
C LEU A 520 4.77 -20.36 -10.07
N ILE A 521 5.84 -19.66 -9.68
CA ILE A 521 6.61 -19.95 -8.46
C ILE A 521 6.75 -18.67 -7.65
N PHE A 522 6.05 -18.60 -6.52
CA PHE A 522 6.01 -17.42 -5.65
C PHE A 522 6.91 -17.58 -4.43
N PHE A 523 7.76 -16.58 -4.20
CA PHE A 523 8.68 -16.49 -3.06
C PHE A 523 8.19 -15.54 -1.97
N PRO A 524 8.57 -15.78 -0.70
CA PRO A 524 8.37 -14.84 0.41
C PRO A 524 8.92 -13.42 0.18
N SER A 525 10.00 -13.27 -0.60
CA SER A 525 10.63 -11.98 -0.90
C SER A 525 11.55 -12.04 -2.11
N TYR A 526 11.82 -10.89 -2.75
CA TYR A 526 12.83 -10.77 -3.81
C TYR A 526 14.21 -11.25 -3.33
N TYR A 527 14.59 -10.98 -2.08
CA TYR A 527 15.87 -11.43 -1.51
C TYR A 527 16.02 -12.96 -1.60
N LEU A 528 15.01 -13.71 -1.17
CA LEU A 528 15.09 -15.18 -1.18
C LEU A 528 15.03 -15.73 -2.62
N MET A 529 14.23 -15.11 -3.50
CA MET A 529 14.19 -15.44 -4.93
C MET A 529 15.57 -15.27 -5.58
N ASP A 530 16.18 -14.09 -5.41
CA ASP A 530 17.49 -13.75 -5.99
C ASP A 530 18.61 -14.67 -5.44
N GLN A 531 18.60 -14.96 -4.14
CA GLN A 531 19.53 -15.90 -3.49
C GLN A 531 19.40 -17.33 -3.99
N CYS A 532 18.17 -17.83 -4.16
CA CYS A 532 17.93 -19.17 -4.70
C CYS A 532 18.37 -19.25 -6.17
N ILE A 533 17.98 -18.28 -7.00
CA ILE A 533 18.35 -18.25 -8.42
C ILE A 533 19.87 -18.12 -8.61
N ALA A 534 20.56 -17.34 -7.77
CA ALA A 534 22.02 -17.25 -7.80
C ALA A 534 22.69 -18.59 -7.43
N CYS A 535 22.22 -19.27 -6.38
CA CYS A 535 22.68 -20.62 -6.05
C CYS A 535 22.46 -21.59 -7.23
N TRP A 536 21.26 -21.64 -7.81
CA TRP A 536 20.93 -22.59 -8.86
C TRP A 536 21.73 -22.41 -10.16
N LYS A 537 22.24 -21.21 -10.42
CA LYS A 537 23.14 -20.90 -11.54
C LYS A 537 24.62 -21.19 -11.24
N ASN A 538 25.04 -21.04 -9.99
CA ASN A 538 26.45 -21.13 -9.62
C ASN A 538 26.85 -22.51 -9.06
N THR A 539 25.89 -23.31 -8.59
CA THR A 539 26.15 -24.59 -7.90
C THR A 539 26.07 -25.78 -8.87
N SER A 540 27.24 -26.35 -9.19
CA SER A 540 27.43 -27.55 -10.01
C SER A 540 28.06 -28.71 -9.20
N HIS A 541 27.35 -29.24 -8.20
CA HIS A 541 27.81 -30.41 -7.44
C HIS A 541 27.80 -31.68 -8.32
N GLY A 542 28.98 -32.10 -8.78
CA GLY A 542 29.27 -33.40 -9.41
C GLY A 542 28.59 -33.69 -10.75
N ASN A 543 27.61 -32.88 -11.14
CA ASN A 543 26.82 -33.03 -12.36
C ASN A 543 27.31 -32.05 -13.42
N LEU A 544 27.33 -32.50 -14.68
CA LEU A 544 27.68 -31.69 -15.87
C LEU A 544 26.72 -30.51 -16.14
N THR A 545 25.61 -30.38 -15.41
CA THR A 545 24.62 -29.31 -15.60
C THR A 545 24.15 -28.74 -14.26
N THR A 546 23.92 -27.43 -14.23
CA THR A 546 23.44 -26.71 -13.04
C THR A 546 21.96 -27.01 -12.75
N ILE A 547 21.49 -26.67 -11.55
CA ILE A 547 20.06 -26.75 -11.21
C ILE A 547 19.25 -25.83 -12.15
N TRP A 548 19.77 -24.64 -12.46
CA TRP A 548 19.11 -23.69 -13.37
C TRP A 548 18.97 -24.25 -14.79
N GLU A 549 20.01 -24.87 -15.36
CA GLU A 549 19.91 -25.56 -16.65
C GLU A 549 18.90 -26.70 -16.65
N ARG A 550 18.83 -27.47 -15.56
CA ARG A 550 17.85 -28.55 -15.39
C ARG A 550 16.42 -28.03 -15.34
N ILE A 551 16.17 -26.82 -14.82
CA ILE A 551 14.87 -26.13 -14.94
C ILE A 551 14.64 -25.69 -16.39
N CYS A 552 15.61 -24.99 -17.00
CA CYS A 552 15.53 -24.47 -18.38
C CYS A 552 15.25 -25.56 -19.43
N LYS A 553 15.80 -26.77 -19.22
CA LYS A 553 15.56 -27.96 -20.06
C LYS A 553 14.07 -28.37 -20.11
N HIS A 554 13.31 -28.04 -19.07
CA HIS A 554 11.88 -28.35 -19.00
C HIS A 554 11.01 -27.13 -19.31
N LYS A 555 11.31 -25.95 -18.75
CA LYS A 555 10.51 -24.73 -18.92
C LYS A 555 11.38 -23.48 -19.09
N LYS A 556 11.02 -22.61 -20.03
CA LYS A 556 11.70 -21.32 -20.27
C LYS A 556 11.47 -20.36 -19.10
N PRO A 557 12.51 -19.81 -18.45
CA PRO A 557 12.34 -18.97 -17.27
C PRO A 557 12.02 -17.51 -17.59
N VAL A 558 11.22 -16.91 -16.72
CA VAL A 558 10.97 -15.47 -16.57
C VAL A 558 11.10 -15.13 -15.08
N VAL A 559 11.62 -13.95 -14.74
CA VAL A 559 11.82 -13.49 -13.35
C VAL A 559 11.17 -12.13 -13.18
N GLU A 560 10.42 -11.92 -12.09
CA GLU A 560 9.69 -10.68 -11.83
C GLU A 560 10.66 -9.48 -11.63
N PRO A 561 10.58 -8.43 -12.47
CA PRO A 561 11.40 -7.24 -12.29
C PRO A 561 10.92 -6.42 -11.08
N ARG A 562 11.88 -6.02 -10.23
CA ARG A 562 11.64 -5.11 -9.10
C ARG A 562 11.02 -3.78 -9.59
N GLN A 563 11.53 -3.21 -10.69
CA GLN A 563 11.01 -1.98 -11.31
C GLN A 563 9.65 -2.21 -12.00
N SER A 564 8.70 -1.29 -11.82
CA SER A 564 7.35 -1.39 -12.41
C SER A 564 7.30 -1.10 -13.91
N SER A 565 8.19 -0.26 -14.43
CA SER A 565 8.31 0.06 -15.86
C SER A 565 8.64 -1.15 -16.73
N LEU A 566 9.42 -2.10 -16.20
CA LEU A 566 9.84 -3.31 -16.91
C LEU A 566 8.82 -4.45 -16.80
N PHE A 567 7.77 -4.29 -15.99
CA PHE A 567 6.83 -5.37 -15.71
C PHE A 567 5.99 -5.84 -16.91
N PRO A 568 5.44 -4.94 -17.77
CA PRO A 568 4.71 -5.37 -18.97
C PRO A 568 5.55 -6.25 -19.90
N LEU A 569 6.81 -5.88 -20.11
CA LEU A 569 7.77 -6.64 -20.94
C LEU A 569 8.00 -8.07 -20.41
N ALA A 570 8.01 -8.25 -19.08
CA ALA A 570 8.14 -9.58 -18.48
C ALA A 570 6.86 -10.45 -18.67
N ILE A 571 5.68 -9.83 -18.72
CA ILE A 571 4.43 -10.54 -19.04
C ILE A 571 4.39 -10.91 -20.54
N GLU A 572 4.81 -9.99 -21.42
CA GLU A 572 4.91 -10.25 -22.86
C GLU A 572 5.91 -11.38 -23.17
N ASP A 573 7.10 -11.35 -22.55
CA ASP A 573 8.12 -12.41 -22.62
C ASP A 573 7.58 -13.76 -22.13
N TYR A 574 6.84 -13.79 -21.01
CA TYR A 574 6.20 -15.02 -20.53
C TYR A 574 5.15 -15.56 -21.52
N MET A 575 4.26 -14.69 -22.01
CA MET A 575 3.21 -15.06 -22.96
C MET A 575 3.76 -15.42 -24.35
N ALA A 576 4.97 -14.99 -24.70
CA ALA A 576 5.71 -15.48 -25.86
C ALA A 576 6.32 -16.86 -25.58
N LYS A 577 7.02 -17.04 -24.46
CA LYS A 577 7.64 -18.31 -24.03
C LYS A 577 6.63 -19.45 -23.80
N LEU A 578 5.38 -19.14 -23.45
CA LEU A 578 4.29 -20.12 -23.36
C LEU A 578 3.83 -20.66 -24.72
N LYS A 579 3.96 -19.87 -25.79
CA LYS A 579 3.57 -20.28 -27.16
C LYS A 579 4.66 -21.05 -27.89
N ASP A 580 5.86 -21.11 -27.31
CA ASP A 580 7.03 -21.75 -27.88
C ASP A 580 7.05 -23.25 -27.56
N THR A 581 6.84 -24.07 -28.59
CA THR A 581 6.72 -25.53 -28.49
C THR A 581 8.05 -26.26 -28.30
N SER A 582 9.19 -25.57 -28.20
CA SER A 582 10.50 -26.20 -27.99
C SER A 582 10.77 -26.67 -26.54
N THR A 583 9.93 -26.24 -25.58
CA THR A 583 9.95 -26.71 -24.18
C THR A 583 8.53 -27.07 -23.72
N SER A 584 8.37 -27.62 -22.51
CA SER A 584 7.05 -27.91 -21.94
C SER A 584 6.34 -26.66 -21.41
N GLY A 585 6.44 -25.53 -22.13
CA GLY A 585 5.99 -24.21 -21.69
C GLY A 585 7.05 -23.43 -20.88
N ALA A 586 6.59 -22.61 -19.94
CA ALA A 586 7.37 -21.55 -19.29
C ALA A 586 7.18 -21.51 -17.77
N VAL A 587 8.17 -20.98 -17.06
CA VAL A 587 8.15 -20.83 -15.59
C VAL A 587 8.36 -19.36 -15.19
N PHE A 588 7.44 -18.83 -14.37
CA PHE A 588 7.53 -17.47 -13.83
C PHE A 588 7.99 -17.52 -12.37
N PHE A 589 9.17 -16.97 -12.10
CA PHE A 589 9.67 -16.73 -10.75
C PHE A 589 9.18 -15.35 -10.27
N ALA A 590 8.37 -15.35 -9.21
CA ALA A 590 7.62 -14.21 -8.73
C ALA A 590 7.69 -14.08 -7.20
N VAL A 591 7.15 -12.99 -6.66
CA VAL A 591 7.13 -12.73 -5.21
C VAL A 591 5.70 -12.60 -4.71
N CYS A 592 5.39 -13.15 -3.52
CA CYS A 592 4.12 -12.92 -2.83
C CYS A 592 4.02 -11.43 -2.45
N ARG A 593 2.90 -10.76 -2.73
CA ARG A 593 2.77 -9.28 -2.72
C ARG A 593 3.60 -8.58 -3.81
N GLY A 594 4.20 -9.34 -4.73
CA GLY A 594 4.79 -8.86 -5.97
C GLY A 594 3.72 -8.72 -7.06
N LYS A 595 4.07 -8.08 -8.17
CA LYS A 595 3.13 -7.62 -9.21
C LYS A 595 2.45 -8.77 -9.96
N VAL A 596 3.03 -9.97 -9.93
CA VAL A 596 2.44 -11.20 -10.50
C VAL A 596 1.32 -11.75 -9.61
N SER A 597 1.38 -11.49 -8.29
CA SER A 597 0.35 -11.90 -7.33
C SER A 597 -0.85 -10.93 -7.24
N GLU A 598 -0.75 -9.77 -7.89
CA GLU A 598 -1.77 -8.73 -7.94
C GLU A 598 -2.33 -8.57 -9.36
N GLY A 599 -3.63 -8.31 -9.50
CA GLY A 599 -4.25 -7.75 -10.72
C GLY A 599 -4.14 -8.52 -12.05
N LEU A 600 -3.43 -9.65 -12.14
CA LEU A 600 -3.21 -10.37 -13.39
C LEU A 600 -3.94 -11.72 -13.49
N ASP A 601 -4.39 -11.99 -14.71
CA ASP A 601 -5.13 -13.19 -15.09
C ASP A 601 -4.27 -14.14 -15.92
N PHE A 602 -3.78 -15.16 -15.22
CA PHE A 602 -3.18 -16.37 -15.75
C PHE A 602 -4.31 -17.40 -15.85
N ALA A 603 -4.93 -17.50 -17.02
CA ALA A 603 -5.96 -18.49 -17.33
C ALA A 603 -5.37 -19.69 -18.07
N ASP A 604 -5.99 -20.85 -17.91
CA ASP A 604 -5.66 -22.06 -18.64
C ASP A 604 -4.16 -22.41 -18.65
N HIS A 605 -3.59 -22.53 -19.84
CA HIS A 605 -2.20 -22.88 -20.11
C HIS A 605 -1.20 -21.90 -19.49
N ALA A 606 -1.62 -20.68 -19.11
CA ALA A 606 -0.75 -19.71 -18.46
C ALA A 606 -0.59 -19.90 -16.94
N GLY A 607 -1.36 -20.81 -16.31
CA GLY A 607 -1.43 -20.94 -14.85
C GLY A 607 -1.58 -22.35 -14.29
N ARG A 608 -1.25 -23.40 -15.05
CA ARG A 608 -1.53 -24.82 -14.72
C ARG A 608 -1.00 -25.31 -13.37
N ALA A 609 0.02 -24.67 -12.78
CA ALA A 609 0.31 -24.84 -11.36
C ALA A 609 0.92 -23.60 -10.69
N VAL A 610 0.65 -23.45 -9.38
CA VAL A 610 1.31 -22.51 -8.47
C VAL A 610 2.14 -23.28 -7.44
N VAL A 611 3.40 -22.89 -7.27
CA VAL A 611 4.28 -23.29 -6.17
C VAL A 611 4.46 -22.11 -5.22
N ILE A 612 4.15 -22.32 -3.94
CA ILE A 612 4.45 -21.38 -2.85
C ILE A 612 5.70 -21.90 -2.14
N THR A 613 6.83 -21.19 -2.25
CA THR A 613 8.13 -21.64 -1.69
C THR A 613 8.32 -21.30 -0.22
N GLY A 614 7.31 -20.72 0.43
CA GLY A 614 7.38 -20.32 1.83
C GLY A 614 6.30 -19.33 2.25
N MET A 615 6.24 -19.04 3.54
CA MET A 615 5.30 -18.05 4.09
C MET A 615 5.85 -16.61 3.98
N PRO A 616 5.10 -15.65 3.38
CA PRO A 616 5.54 -14.28 3.14
C PRO A 616 5.34 -13.39 4.38
N PHE A 617 6.12 -13.66 5.42
CA PHE A 617 6.14 -12.83 6.63
C PHE A 617 6.89 -11.51 6.41
N ALA A 618 6.30 -10.41 6.88
CA ALA A 618 7.00 -9.15 7.06
C ALA A 618 8.01 -9.25 8.21
N THR A 619 9.04 -8.42 8.23
CA THR A 619 10.08 -8.49 9.27
C THR A 619 9.53 -8.03 10.63
N MET A 620 9.68 -8.85 11.68
CA MET A 620 9.22 -8.49 13.04
C MET A 620 9.90 -7.24 13.64
N THR A 621 11.10 -6.90 13.17
CA THR A 621 11.84 -5.68 13.57
C THR A 621 11.43 -4.44 12.79
N ASP A 622 10.61 -4.55 11.74
CA ASP A 622 10.05 -3.39 11.05
C ASP A 622 9.20 -2.56 12.05
N PRO A 623 9.49 -1.26 12.24
CA PRO A 623 8.78 -0.46 13.25
C PRO A 623 7.27 -0.39 13.02
N LYS A 624 6.78 -0.39 11.79
CA LYS A 624 5.35 -0.31 11.48
C LYS A 624 4.65 -1.63 11.77
N VAL A 625 5.31 -2.77 11.49
CA VAL A 625 4.83 -4.11 11.90
C VAL A 625 4.82 -4.23 13.42
N ARG A 626 5.93 -3.91 14.08
CA ARG A 626 6.09 -3.99 15.54
C ARG A 626 5.02 -3.17 16.27
N LEU A 627 4.83 -1.91 15.86
CA LEU A 627 3.89 -1.00 16.51
C LEU A 627 2.41 -1.31 16.19
N LYS A 628 2.09 -1.88 15.02
CA LYS A 628 0.75 -2.40 14.73
C LYS A 628 0.39 -3.59 15.62
N ARG A 629 1.34 -4.50 15.87
CA ARG A 629 1.15 -5.64 16.80
C ARG A 629 0.90 -5.14 18.22
N GLU A 630 1.82 -4.31 18.73
CA GLU A 630 1.71 -3.64 20.04
C GLU A 630 0.38 -2.88 20.22
N TYR A 631 -0.07 -2.15 19.18
CA TYR A 631 -1.36 -1.46 19.20
C TYR A 631 -2.56 -2.42 19.33
N LEU A 632 -2.57 -3.53 18.58
CA LEU A 632 -3.64 -4.53 18.65
C LEU A 632 -3.67 -5.24 20.01
N ASP A 633 -2.50 -5.64 20.54
CA ASP A 633 -2.39 -6.29 21.84
C ASP A 633 -2.91 -5.38 22.97
N LEU A 634 -2.64 -4.07 22.91
CA LEU A 634 -3.20 -3.07 23.84
C LEU A 634 -4.71 -2.85 23.67
N GLN A 635 -5.26 -2.95 22.46
CA GLN A 635 -6.71 -2.89 22.25
C GLN A 635 -7.41 -4.14 22.80
N ALA A 636 -6.86 -5.33 22.59
CA ALA A 636 -7.40 -6.58 23.13
C ALA A 636 -7.38 -6.59 24.69
N GLN A 637 -6.31 -6.07 25.30
CA GLN A 637 -6.22 -5.92 26.76
C GLN A 637 -7.24 -4.94 27.33
N SER A 638 -7.38 -3.76 26.71
CA SER A 638 -8.30 -2.71 27.21
C SER A 638 -9.78 -3.07 27.04
N GLN A 639 -10.15 -3.77 25.97
CA GLN A 639 -11.55 -4.16 25.72
C GLN A 639 -11.98 -5.45 26.44
N GLY A 640 -11.03 -6.27 26.91
CA GLY A 640 -11.31 -7.49 27.68
C GLY A 640 -11.89 -7.27 29.09
N GLY A 641 -11.95 -6.02 29.57
CA GLY A 641 -12.49 -5.67 30.89
C GLY A 641 -14.01 -5.50 30.94
N GLU A 642 -14.62 -4.90 29.92
CA GLU A 642 -16.00 -4.39 30.01
C GLU A 642 -17.09 -5.30 29.39
N TYR A 643 -16.76 -6.13 28.38
CA TYR A 643 -17.75 -6.93 27.65
C TYR A 643 -17.39 -8.41 27.55
N LYS A 644 -17.80 -9.20 28.56
CA LYS A 644 -17.66 -10.68 28.55
C LYS A 644 -18.78 -11.42 27.81
N GLU A 645 -19.88 -10.76 27.44
CA GLU A 645 -21.04 -11.42 26.81
C GLU A 645 -20.92 -11.54 25.28
N THR A 646 -20.22 -10.64 24.59
CA THR A 646 -19.96 -10.76 23.16
C THR A 646 -18.89 -11.82 22.87
N LYS A 647 -19.33 -12.95 22.31
CA LYS A 647 -18.54 -14.16 22.02
C LYS A 647 -17.48 -14.02 20.90
N LEU A 648 -17.01 -12.81 20.63
CA LEU A 648 -16.03 -12.48 19.58
C LEU A 648 -14.62 -12.39 20.17
N SER A 649 -13.71 -13.25 19.72
CA SER A 649 -12.29 -13.14 20.06
C SER A 649 -11.68 -11.87 19.46
N PHE A 650 -11.08 -11.02 20.30
CA PHE A 650 -10.32 -9.84 19.85
C PHE A 650 -9.09 -10.25 19.05
N LEU A 651 -8.83 -9.58 17.93
CA LEU A 651 -7.65 -9.78 17.09
C LEU A 651 -6.35 -9.39 17.82
N SER A 652 -5.52 -10.37 18.19
CA SER A 652 -4.18 -10.11 18.72
C SER A 652 -3.22 -9.64 17.63
N GLY A 653 -2.11 -9.02 18.04
CA GLY A 653 -1.01 -8.65 17.13
C GLY A 653 -0.37 -9.87 16.46
N GLU A 654 -0.33 -11.01 17.13
CA GLU A 654 0.19 -12.25 16.54
C GLU A 654 -0.78 -12.87 15.53
N ASP A 655 -2.09 -12.86 15.82
CA ASP A 655 -3.11 -13.34 14.87
C ASP A 655 -3.15 -12.48 13.60
N TRP A 656 -3.12 -11.15 13.75
CA TRP A 656 -3.03 -10.20 12.63
C TRP A 656 -1.78 -10.46 11.77
N TYR A 657 -0.62 -10.58 12.40
CA TYR A 657 0.65 -10.84 11.71
C TYR A 657 0.62 -12.16 10.93
N ASN A 658 -0.03 -13.18 11.50
CA ASN A 658 -0.19 -14.49 10.86
C ASN A 658 -1.19 -14.47 9.71
N GLN A 659 -2.32 -13.76 9.84
CA GLN A 659 -3.30 -13.55 8.78
C GLN A 659 -2.72 -12.75 7.61
N GLN A 660 -1.90 -11.73 7.89
CA GLN A 660 -1.25 -10.92 6.87
C GLN A 660 -0.32 -11.73 5.95
N ALA A 661 0.35 -12.76 6.48
CA ALA A 661 1.10 -13.71 5.65
C ALA A 661 0.15 -14.61 4.83
N SER A 662 -0.93 -15.11 5.44
CA SER A 662 -1.91 -15.99 4.79
C SER A 662 -2.69 -15.32 3.66
N ARG A 663 -3.16 -14.07 3.83
CA ARG A 663 -3.84 -13.27 2.78
C ARG A 663 -2.98 -13.20 1.50
N ALA A 664 -1.67 -12.97 1.65
CA ALA A 664 -0.74 -12.92 0.53
C ALA A 664 -0.46 -14.29 -0.14
N VAL A 665 -0.62 -15.40 0.60
CA VAL A 665 -0.62 -16.75 0.01
C VAL A 665 -1.92 -16.99 -0.77
N ASN A 666 -3.08 -16.64 -0.19
CA ASN A 666 -4.39 -16.78 -0.84
C ASN A 666 -4.45 -16.01 -2.18
N GLN A 667 -3.88 -14.80 -2.24
CA GLN A 667 -3.75 -13.99 -3.47
C GLN A 667 -2.88 -14.63 -4.57
N ALA A 668 -1.89 -15.44 -4.18
CA ALA A 668 -0.99 -16.13 -5.10
C ALA A 668 -1.59 -17.45 -5.61
N VAL A 669 -2.25 -18.24 -4.75
CA VAL A 669 -2.88 -19.52 -5.14
C VAL A 669 -4.18 -19.34 -5.92
N GLY A 670 -4.91 -18.24 -5.69
CA GLY A 670 -6.05 -17.81 -6.51
C GLY A 670 -5.71 -17.47 -7.97
N ARG A 671 -4.45 -17.63 -8.39
CA ARG A 671 -4.01 -17.43 -9.77
C ARG A 671 -4.16 -18.65 -10.67
N VAL A 672 -4.41 -19.85 -10.12
CA VAL A 672 -4.43 -21.15 -10.85
C VAL A 672 -5.73 -21.43 -11.60
N ILE A 673 -6.89 -21.02 -11.06
CA ILE A 673 -8.21 -21.47 -11.53
C ILE A 673 -9.10 -20.26 -11.83
N ARG A 674 -9.52 -20.12 -13.09
CA ARG A 674 -10.16 -18.89 -13.62
C ARG A 674 -11.58 -19.07 -14.15
N HIS A 675 -12.08 -20.29 -14.32
CA HIS A 675 -13.49 -20.56 -14.64
C HIS A 675 -13.90 -21.99 -14.29
N ARG A 676 -15.21 -22.31 -14.36
CA ARG A 676 -15.76 -23.64 -14.01
C ARG A 676 -15.12 -24.83 -14.74
N HIS A 677 -14.55 -24.59 -15.92
CA HIS A 677 -13.89 -25.60 -16.76
C HIS A 677 -12.36 -25.63 -16.62
N ASP A 678 -11.79 -24.83 -15.71
CA ASP A 678 -10.33 -24.73 -15.52
C ASP A 678 -9.83 -25.85 -14.58
N TYR A 679 -8.52 -26.12 -14.60
CA TYR A 679 -7.89 -27.10 -13.72
C TYR A 679 -6.41 -26.78 -13.46
N GLY A 680 -5.90 -27.13 -12.28
CA GLY A 680 -4.48 -26.96 -11.96
C GLY A 680 -4.08 -27.40 -10.54
N ALA A 681 -2.79 -27.25 -10.25
CA ALA A 681 -2.20 -27.71 -8.99
C ALA A 681 -1.68 -26.57 -8.10
N ILE A 682 -1.89 -26.68 -6.79
CA ILE A 682 -1.39 -25.77 -5.76
C ILE A 682 -0.42 -26.55 -4.85
N ILE A 683 0.85 -26.14 -4.84
CA ILE A 683 1.95 -26.87 -4.21
C ILE A 683 2.59 -25.97 -3.14
N PHE A 684 2.48 -26.37 -1.87
CA PHE A 684 3.04 -25.64 -0.72
C PHE A 684 4.38 -26.27 -0.28
N CYS A 685 5.49 -25.72 -0.77
CA CYS A 685 6.85 -26.22 -0.50
C CYS A 685 7.43 -25.66 0.81
N ASP A 686 6.69 -25.79 1.91
CA ASP A 686 7.17 -25.43 3.26
C ASP A 686 6.44 -26.24 4.34
N GLU A 687 7.18 -26.86 5.26
CA GLU A 687 6.60 -27.69 6.34
C GLU A 687 5.61 -26.95 7.24
N ARG A 688 5.72 -25.63 7.39
CA ARG A 688 4.88 -24.85 8.32
C ARG A 688 3.42 -24.84 7.90
N PHE A 689 3.11 -25.03 6.61
CA PHE A 689 1.74 -25.21 6.12
C PHE A 689 1.09 -26.51 6.64
N ALA A 690 1.85 -27.49 7.14
CA ALA A 690 1.29 -28.70 7.75
C ALA A 690 0.52 -28.42 9.06
N HIS A 691 0.84 -27.32 9.75
CA HIS A 691 0.27 -26.98 11.06
C HIS A 691 -1.23 -26.61 10.96
N PRO A 692 -2.11 -27.10 11.87
CA PRO A 692 -3.55 -26.86 11.78
C PRO A 692 -3.95 -25.37 11.68
N SER A 693 -3.34 -24.51 12.50
CA SER A 693 -3.61 -23.05 12.47
C SER A 693 -3.06 -22.32 11.23
N ARG A 694 -2.34 -23.01 10.33
CA ARG A 694 -1.99 -22.50 9.00
C ARG A 694 -2.97 -22.97 7.94
N LYS A 695 -3.41 -24.23 8.02
CA LYS A 695 -4.43 -24.80 7.12
C LYS A 695 -5.76 -24.04 7.22
N SER A 696 -6.19 -23.70 8.44
CA SER A 696 -7.42 -22.92 8.68
C SER A 696 -7.36 -21.45 8.21
N GLN A 697 -6.22 -20.99 7.71
CA GLN A 697 -6.00 -19.62 7.22
C GLN A 697 -5.89 -19.55 5.69
N ILE A 698 -5.89 -20.71 5.00
CA ILE A 698 -6.03 -20.78 3.55
C ILE A 698 -7.52 -20.65 3.20
N SER A 699 -7.90 -20.01 2.09
CA SER A 699 -9.33 -19.85 1.71
C SER A 699 -10.10 -21.18 1.74
N LEU A 700 -11.33 -21.17 2.27
CA LEU A 700 -12.13 -22.37 2.55
C LEU A 700 -12.27 -23.32 1.36
N TRP A 701 -12.38 -22.79 0.13
CA TRP A 701 -12.53 -23.60 -1.08
C TRP A 701 -11.32 -24.46 -1.42
N ILE A 702 -10.14 -24.19 -0.84
CA ILE A 702 -8.92 -24.98 -1.03
C ILE A 702 -8.79 -26.03 0.07
N GLN A 703 -9.17 -25.70 1.32
CA GLN A 703 -8.89 -26.53 2.52
C GLN A 703 -9.28 -28.01 2.38
N PRO A 704 -10.46 -28.40 1.85
CA PRO A 704 -10.84 -29.82 1.67
C PRO A 704 -9.93 -30.62 0.74
N HIS A 705 -9.19 -29.95 -0.15
CA HIS A 705 -8.32 -30.59 -1.14
C HIS A 705 -6.87 -30.71 -0.67
N ILE A 706 -6.48 -30.05 0.44
CA ILE A 706 -5.09 -29.99 0.91
C ILE A 706 -4.64 -31.33 1.50
N GLN A 707 -3.84 -32.07 0.74
CA GLN A 707 -3.17 -33.28 1.21
C GLN A 707 -1.79 -32.94 1.79
N CYS A 708 -1.35 -33.68 2.81
CA CYS A 708 -0.08 -33.44 3.50
C CYS A 708 0.83 -34.65 3.31
N TYR A 709 1.89 -34.50 2.50
CA TYR A 709 2.74 -35.61 2.10
C TYR A 709 3.92 -35.78 3.06
N SER A 710 4.32 -37.02 3.36
CA SER A 710 5.50 -37.31 4.19
C SER A 710 6.75 -37.67 3.38
N LYS A 711 6.60 -38.01 2.10
CA LYS A 711 7.69 -38.33 1.17
C LYS A 711 7.49 -37.61 -0.16
N PHE A 712 8.58 -37.14 -0.77
CA PHE A 712 8.52 -36.46 -2.06
C PHE A 712 8.10 -37.38 -3.22
N GLY A 713 8.36 -38.69 -3.14
CA GLY A 713 7.92 -39.67 -4.14
C GLY A 713 6.40 -39.72 -4.31
N ASP A 714 5.65 -39.59 -3.22
CA ASP A 714 4.18 -39.63 -3.22
C ASP A 714 3.58 -38.37 -3.87
N VAL A 715 4.25 -37.22 -3.70
CA VAL A 715 3.95 -35.96 -4.40
C VAL A 715 4.13 -36.14 -5.91
N VAL A 716 5.28 -36.68 -6.32
CA VAL A 716 5.59 -36.94 -7.75
C VAL A 716 4.57 -37.90 -8.36
N TYR A 717 4.19 -38.97 -7.67
CA TYR A 717 3.21 -39.94 -8.13
C TYR A 717 1.82 -39.32 -8.32
N THR A 718 1.27 -38.69 -7.28
CA THR A 718 -0.10 -38.12 -7.32
C THR A 718 -0.23 -36.94 -8.29
N LEU A 719 0.74 -36.03 -8.32
CA LEU A 719 0.77 -34.89 -9.25
C LEU A 719 0.88 -35.37 -10.71
N THR A 720 1.67 -36.41 -10.96
CA THR A 720 1.76 -37.04 -12.30
C THR A 720 0.45 -37.73 -12.69
N ARG A 721 -0.28 -38.32 -11.74
CA ARG A 721 -1.59 -38.94 -12.00
C ARG A 721 -2.62 -37.89 -12.41
N PHE A 722 -2.75 -36.82 -11.61
CA PHE A 722 -3.65 -35.68 -11.86
C PHE A 722 -3.49 -35.10 -13.28
N PHE A 723 -2.27 -34.70 -13.67
CA PHE A 723 -2.03 -34.13 -15.00
C PHE A 723 -2.12 -35.13 -16.16
N ARG A 724 -2.18 -36.45 -15.90
CA ARG A 724 -2.51 -37.47 -16.91
C ARG A 724 -4.02 -37.65 -17.04
N GLU A 725 -4.74 -37.73 -15.92
CA GLU A 725 -6.20 -37.89 -15.87
C GLU A 725 -6.91 -36.74 -16.60
N GLU A 726 -6.53 -35.49 -16.31
CA GLU A 726 -7.12 -34.32 -16.99
C GLU A 726 -6.70 -34.16 -18.46
N ARG A 727 -5.50 -34.62 -18.85
CA ARG A 727 -5.09 -34.64 -20.28
C ARG A 727 -5.94 -35.61 -21.12
N ILE A 728 -6.35 -36.72 -20.52
CA ILE A 728 -7.27 -37.68 -21.15
C ILE A 728 -8.66 -37.06 -21.24
N CYS A 729 -9.18 -36.50 -20.14
CA CYS A 729 -10.51 -35.87 -20.05
C CYS A 729 -10.69 -34.69 -21.03
N GLY A 730 -9.72 -33.76 -21.10
CA GLY A 730 -9.76 -32.61 -21.99
C GLY A 730 -9.80 -32.98 -23.48
N SER A 731 -9.17 -34.10 -23.86
CA SER A 731 -9.15 -34.60 -25.24
C SER A 731 -10.50 -35.18 -25.70
N THR A 732 -11.38 -35.59 -24.77
CA THR A 732 -12.75 -36.07 -25.07
C THR A 732 -13.73 -34.90 -25.19
N ASN A 733 -13.70 -33.94 -24.26
CA ASN A 733 -14.63 -32.80 -24.26
C ASN A 733 -14.49 -31.93 -25.52
N LEU A 734 -13.26 -31.73 -26.01
CA LEU A 734 -12.98 -31.01 -27.27
C LEU A 734 -13.51 -31.73 -28.53
N LYS A 735 -13.88 -33.00 -28.45
CA LYS A 735 -14.49 -33.75 -29.58
C LYS A 735 -16.01 -33.68 -29.57
N LEU A 736 -16.65 -33.84 -28.41
CA LEU A 736 -18.12 -33.74 -28.26
C LEU A 736 -18.67 -32.40 -28.79
N ILE A 737 -18.00 -31.28 -28.47
CA ILE A 737 -18.38 -29.93 -28.91
C ILE A 737 -18.43 -29.79 -30.45
N LYS A 738 -17.78 -30.68 -31.21
CA LYS A 738 -17.79 -30.68 -32.69
C LYS A 738 -18.83 -31.61 -33.32
N THR A 739 -19.65 -32.32 -32.54
CA THR A 739 -20.53 -33.39 -33.06
C THR A 739 -22.02 -33.11 -32.92
N GLU A 740 -22.44 -32.10 -32.16
CA GLU A 740 -23.87 -31.79 -31.90
C GLU A 740 -24.44 -30.63 -32.74
N VAL A 741 -24.14 -30.59 -34.05
CA VAL A 741 -24.89 -29.77 -35.02
C VAL A 741 -25.18 -30.58 -36.29
N SER A 742 -26.27 -31.36 -36.27
CA SER A 742 -26.82 -32.01 -37.47
C SER A 742 -28.34 -32.21 -37.35
N GLY A 743 -29.09 -31.12 -37.50
CA GLY A 743 -30.55 -31.15 -37.68
C GLY A 743 -30.92 -31.28 -39.16
N LYS A 744 -31.87 -32.16 -39.50
CA LYS A 744 -32.27 -32.48 -40.88
C LYS A 744 -33.30 -31.48 -41.44
N THR A 745 -33.20 -31.14 -42.73
CA THR A 745 -34.35 -30.86 -43.63
C THR A 745 -33.93 -31.02 -45.11
N PRO A 746 -34.86 -31.21 -46.09
CA PRO A 746 -34.54 -31.87 -47.37
C PRO A 746 -34.64 -31.02 -48.68
N ALA A 747 -33.98 -31.50 -49.73
CA ALA A 747 -34.24 -31.32 -51.17
C ALA A 747 -33.61 -32.56 -51.88
N VAL A 748 -34.29 -33.32 -52.76
CA VAL A 748 -34.67 -33.07 -54.17
C VAL A 748 -33.45 -33.01 -55.12
N ASP A 749 -33.57 -33.69 -56.26
CA ASP A 749 -32.57 -33.95 -57.32
C ASP A 749 -31.89 -32.67 -57.87
N GLN A 750 -30.74 -32.69 -58.57
CA GLN A 750 -30.43 -33.57 -59.72
C GLN A 750 -28.94 -33.54 -60.18
N ALA A 751 -28.52 -34.61 -60.85
CA ALA A 751 -27.42 -34.75 -61.84
C ALA A 751 -25.95 -34.31 -61.55
N CYS A 752 -25.07 -35.29 -61.79
CA CYS A 752 -23.60 -35.22 -61.87
C CYS A 752 -23.06 -34.39 -63.06
N TYR A 753 -21.82 -33.88 -62.98
CA TYR A 753 -20.72 -34.17 -63.93
C TYR A 753 -19.34 -33.69 -63.39
N SER A 754 -18.26 -33.91 -64.14
CA SER A 754 -16.89 -34.13 -63.62
C SER A 754 -15.79 -33.16 -64.11
N LEU A 755 -14.80 -32.93 -63.25
CA LEU A 755 -13.36 -32.65 -63.53
C LEU A 755 -12.97 -31.61 -64.60
N HIS A 756 -12.24 -30.57 -64.18
CA HIS A 756 -10.97 -30.18 -64.83
C HIS A 756 -10.13 -29.23 -63.95
N GLU A 757 -8.80 -29.36 -63.96
CA GLU A 757 -7.86 -28.37 -63.39
C GLU A 757 -7.52 -27.27 -64.42
N VAL A 758 -7.30 -26.03 -63.95
CA VAL A 758 -6.22 -25.12 -64.42
C VAL A 758 -6.08 -23.91 -63.47
N LYS A 759 -4.94 -23.21 -63.55
CA LYS A 759 -4.37 -22.30 -62.53
C LYS A 759 -5.00 -20.90 -62.38
N ASN A 760 -4.76 -20.34 -61.20
CA ASN A 760 -4.67 -18.90 -60.84
C ASN A 760 -5.95 -18.03 -60.79
N ARG A 761 -6.37 -17.70 -59.55
CA ARG A 761 -6.37 -16.31 -59.01
C ARG A 761 -6.62 -16.30 -57.50
N ASN A 762 -5.92 -15.41 -56.77
CA ASN A 762 -6.12 -15.22 -55.33
C ASN A 762 -7.24 -14.20 -55.07
N THR A 763 -8.40 -14.67 -54.62
CA THR A 763 -9.47 -13.83 -54.02
C THR A 763 -10.13 -14.60 -52.88
N SER A 764 -9.67 -14.38 -51.64
CA SER A 764 -10.20 -15.03 -50.44
C SER A 764 -11.39 -14.26 -49.86
N SER A 765 -12.61 -14.71 -50.16
CA SER A 765 -13.82 -14.32 -49.44
C SER A 765 -13.74 -14.70 -47.97
N HIS A 766 -14.24 -13.82 -47.07
CA HIS A 766 -14.27 -14.12 -45.63
C HIS A 766 -15.29 -15.21 -45.29
N SER A 767 -14.83 -16.26 -44.62
CA SER A 767 -15.65 -17.15 -43.80
C SER A 767 -15.25 -16.98 -42.33
N GLY A 768 -16.16 -16.51 -41.48
CA GLY A 768 -15.83 -16.16 -40.09
C GLY A 768 -15.64 -17.37 -39.18
N GLU A 769 -14.48 -17.46 -38.53
CA GLU A 769 -14.33 -18.32 -37.35
C GLU A 769 -15.01 -17.67 -36.13
N ILE A 770 -15.64 -18.49 -35.30
CA ILE A 770 -16.20 -18.06 -34.00
C ILE A 770 -15.04 -17.99 -33.00
N VAL A 771 -14.53 -16.79 -32.75
CA VAL A 771 -13.41 -16.53 -31.84
C VAL A 771 -13.91 -16.22 -30.43
N PRO A 772 -13.37 -16.85 -29.36
CA PRO A 772 -13.69 -16.47 -27.98
C PRO A 772 -13.32 -15.02 -27.68
N ALA A 773 -14.23 -14.29 -27.02
CA ALA A 773 -14.13 -12.85 -26.78
C ALA A 773 -13.11 -12.46 -25.69
N ASN A 774 -11.82 -12.72 -25.94
CA ASN A 774 -10.71 -12.19 -25.13
C ASN A 774 -9.41 -12.07 -25.95
N ARG A 775 -9.29 -10.97 -26.70
CA ARG A 775 -8.01 -10.46 -27.24
C ARG A 775 -7.91 -8.96 -27.08
N SER A 776 -7.17 -8.51 -26.07
CA SER A 776 -6.69 -7.13 -25.96
C SER A 776 -5.62 -6.87 -27.03
N SER A 777 -6.02 -6.27 -28.15
CA SER A 777 -5.08 -5.85 -29.19
C SER A 777 -4.30 -4.61 -28.74
N LEU A 778 -3.08 -4.82 -28.20
CA LEU A 778 -2.09 -3.75 -28.02
C LEU A 778 -1.67 -3.22 -29.40
N SER A 779 -2.31 -2.14 -29.85
CA SER A 779 -1.91 -1.39 -31.05
C SER A 779 -0.89 -0.30 -30.71
N PRO A 780 0.38 -0.39 -31.17
CA PRO A 780 1.33 0.70 -30.99
C PRO A 780 0.92 1.91 -31.83
N TYR A 781 0.78 3.07 -31.19
CA TYR A 781 0.39 4.32 -31.85
C TYR A 781 1.52 4.81 -32.77
N LYS A 782 1.45 4.51 -34.08
CA LYS A 782 2.39 5.07 -35.07
C LYS A 782 2.03 6.53 -35.37
N GLY A 783 2.79 7.46 -34.78
CA GLY A 783 2.55 8.91 -34.88
C GLY A 783 3.76 9.71 -35.37
N ILE A 784 4.07 9.60 -36.67
CA ILE A 784 4.81 10.57 -37.50
C ILE A 784 6.04 11.26 -36.87
N TRP A 785 7.21 10.62 -36.99
CA TRP A 785 8.48 11.31 -37.29
C TRP A 785 9.28 10.43 -38.27
N ALA A 786 9.24 10.80 -39.55
CA ALA A 786 9.85 10.03 -40.64
C ALA A 786 10.17 10.91 -41.87
N SER A 787 11.04 11.90 -41.67
CA SER A 787 11.66 12.68 -42.74
C SER A 787 13.05 13.12 -42.30
N GLU A 788 14.04 12.97 -43.19
CA GLU A 788 15.43 13.40 -43.03
C GLU A 788 16.25 12.72 -41.91
N LEU A 789 16.84 11.57 -42.25
CA LEU A 789 18.30 11.42 -42.29
C LEU A 789 18.67 10.22 -43.17
N LYS A 790 19.70 10.37 -44.01
CA LYS A 790 20.22 9.32 -44.91
C LYS A 790 21.50 8.73 -44.32
N ASN A 791 21.75 7.45 -44.59
CA ASN A 791 23.03 6.72 -44.56
C ASN A 791 24.00 7.07 -43.39
N SER A 792 24.33 6.14 -42.50
CA SER A 792 25.22 5.03 -42.89
C SER A 792 25.07 3.77 -42.04
N SER A 793 25.78 2.72 -42.44
CA SER A 793 26.16 1.61 -41.57
C SER A 793 27.14 2.07 -40.49
N ASP A 794 26.74 2.03 -39.22
CA ASP A 794 27.62 1.70 -38.08
C ASP A 794 26.80 1.56 -36.78
N LEU A 795 26.46 0.32 -36.41
CA LEU A 795 25.77 0.02 -35.14
C LEU A 795 26.21 -1.32 -34.51
N ILE A 796 27.43 -1.77 -34.79
CA ILE A 796 28.08 -2.93 -34.16
C ILE A 796 29.42 -2.52 -33.53
N GLN A 797 29.41 -1.44 -32.72
CA GLN A 797 30.63 -1.01 -32.00
C GLN A 797 30.44 -0.42 -30.58
N PHE A 798 29.20 -0.31 -30.05
CA PHE A 798 28.96 0.34 -28.76
C PHE A 798 28.86 -0.59 -27.53
N GLU A 799 28.71 -1.92 -27.68
CA GLU A 799 28.70 -2.86 -26.54
C GLU A 799 30.09 -3.17 -25.95
N LYS A 800 31.19 -2.72 -26.58
CA LYS A 800 32.55 -3.16 -26.25
C LYS A 800 33.42 -2.18 -25.44
N LYS A 801 32.83 -1.18 -24.77
CA LYS A 801 33.60 -0.11 -24.10
C LYS A 801 33.17 0.29 -22.68
N LEU A 802 32.57 -0.64 -21.92
CA LEU A 802 32.25 -0.44 -20.49
C LEU A 802 32.73 -1.57 -19.55
N LEU A 803 33.60 -2.46 -20.05
CA LEU A 803 34.35 -3.42 -19.25
C LEU A 803 35.85 -3.15 -19.44
N LEU A 804 36.63 -3.29 -18.36
CA LEU A 804 38.10 -3.15 -18.26
C LEU A 804 38.70 -1.72 -18.23
N SER A 805 38.49 -0.99 -17.13
CA SER A 805 39.61 -0.54 -16.28
C SER A 805 39.14 -0.29 -14.83
N GLY A 806 39.91 -0.58 -13.79
CA GLY A 806 41.16 -1.33 -13.73
C GLY A 806 41.39 -1.93 -12.33
N ARG A 807 42.07 -3.07 -12.25
CA ARG A 807 42.51 -3.68 -10.98
C ARG A 807 43.77 -2.96 -10.46
N LYS A 808 43.81 -2.65 -9.16
CA LYS A 808 45.05 -2.68 -8.36
C LYS A 808 44.76 -3.30 -6.99
N SER A 809 45.76 -3.99 -6.45
CA SER A 809 45.69 -4.81 -5.24
C SER A 809 45.97 -4.00 -3.98
N ILE A 810 45.25 -4.33 -2.90
CA ILE A 810 45.67 -4.07 -1.52
C ILE A 810 45.64 -5.41 -0.79
N GLN A 811 46.67 -5.68 0.02
CA GLN A 811 46.80 -6.92 0.77
C GLN A 811 45.81 -6.93 1.95
N TYR A 812 45.17 -8.06 2.20
CA TYR A 812 44.67 -8.34 3.55
C TYR A 812 45.87 -8.52 4.48
N ARG A 813 45.83 -7.88 5.65
CA ARG A 813 46.55 -8.31 6.84
C ARG A 813 45.53 -8.84 7.83
N ASP A 814 45.86 -9.95 8.46
CA ASP A 814 45.08 -10.48 9.56
C ASP A 814 45.10 -9.51 10.73
N HIS A 815 43.93 -9.33 11.35
CA HIS A 815 43.83 -8.84 12.72
C HIS A 815 42.82 -9.72 13.44
N GLU A 816 43.32 -10.43 14.45
CA GLU A 816 42.54 -11.29 15.33
C GLU A 816 41.46 -10.46 16.04
N PHE A 817 40.22 -10.95 16.04
CA PHE A 817 39.22 -10.47 16.99
C PHE A 817 39.14 -11.45 18.16
N ILE A 818 39.50 -10.95 19.33
CA ILE A 818 39.62 -11.71 20.57
C ILE A 818 38.22 -12.08 21.09
N ASP A 819 37.96 -13.38 21.26
CA ASP A 819 36.80 -13.85 22.02
C ASP A 819 37.07 -13.71 23.53
N LEU A 820 36.24 -12.92 24.19
CA LEU A 820 36.16 -12.81 25.64
C LEU A 820 34.68 -12.79 26.08
N THR A 821 34.01 -13.94 26.06
CA THR A 821 33.91 -14.76 27.29
C THR A 821 32.88 -15.89 27.13
N SER A 822 33.36 -17.14 27.10
CA SER A 822 32.54 -18.34 27.29
C SER A 822 32.95 -19.09 28.56
N ASN A 823 31.95 -19.47 29.38
CA ASN A 823 31.92 -20.57 30.36
C ASN A 823 30.58 -20.46 31.14
N SER A 824 29.79 -21.51 31.38
CA SER A 824 29.83 -22.95 31.01
C SER A 824 28.37 -23.45 30.90
N SER A 825 27.98 -24.35 29.98
CA SER A 825 28.06 -25.83 30.05
C SER A 825 27.20 -26.43 31.21
N LEU A 826 26.27 -27.42 31.08
CA LEU A 826 25.89 -28.36 30.00
C LEU A 826 24.41 -28.87 30.10
N HIS A 827 23.87 -29.34 28.94
CA HIS A 827 22.84 -30.39 28.70
C HIS A 827 21.34 -30.34 29.15
N ALA A 828 20.52 -30.95 28.26
CA ALA A 828 19.25 -31.71 28.43
C ALA A 828 17.85 -31.06 28.22
N LYS A 829 16.93 -31.93 27.75
CA LYS A 829 15.46 -31.84 27.51
C LYS A 829 14.86 -33.19 28.02
N PRO A 830 13.53 -33.46 28.14
CA PRO A 830 12.35 -32.72 27.60
C PRO A 830 11.05 -32.64 28.48
N ARG A 831 10.17 -31.64 28.19
CA ARG A 831 8.69 -31.60 28.47
C ARG A 831 8.27 -31.65 29.97
N LYS A 832 7.07 -31.23 30.42
CA LYS A 832 5.78 -30.84 29.78
C LYS A 832 5.12 -29.65 30.55
N GLU A 833 3.79 -29.47 30.49
CA GLU A 833 2.94 -28.41 31.11
C GLU A 833 3.20 -28.08 32.62
N GLU A 834 2.79 -26.96 33.27
CA GLU A 834 1.74 -25.93 33.03
C GLU A 834 1.89 -24.62 33.89
N LEU A 835 0.97 -23.64 33.75
CA LEU A 835 0.52 -22.58 34.71
C LEU A 835 1.44 -21.46 35.30
N ILE A 836 1.26 -20.23 34.78
CA ILE A 836 0.96 -18.92 35.44
C ILE A 836 1.65 -18.48 36.77
N ALA A 837 2.59 -17.51 36.67
CA ALA A 837 2.83 -16.29 37.52
C ALA A 837 3.06 -16.37 39.06
N PRO A 838 3.40 -15.28 39.80
CA PRO A 838 4.20 -14.08 39.48
C PRO A 838 5.40 -13.79 40.46
N CYS A 839 6.35 -12.96 40.00
CA CYS A 839 7.17 -11.96 40.73
C CYS A 839 7.93 -12.26 42.07
N SER A 840 9.16 -11.71 42.12
CA SER A 840 9.94 -11.24 43.29
C SER A 840 10.88 -12.22 44.03
N THR A 841 12.07 -11.71 44.36
CA THR A 841 13.14 -12.43 45.07
C THR A 841 13.64 -11.64 46.29
N LYS A 842 13.46 -12.16 47.52
CA LYS A 842 14.18 -11.67 48.72
C LYS A 842 14.58 -12.78 49.70
N LYS A 843 15.87 -13.11 49.70
CA LYS A 843 16.72 -13.52 50.84
C LYS A 843 16.24 -14.63 51.81
N ARG A 844 16.70 -15.87 51.53
CA ARG A 844 17.78 -16.57 52.28
C ARG A 844 17.63 -16.70 53.82
N LYS A 845 17.23 -17.89 54.32
CA LYS A 845 17.96 -18.66 55.36
C LYS A 845 17.42 -20.10 55.64
N VAL A 846 18.21 -21.09 55.21
CA VAL A 846 18.61 -22.37 55.85
C VAL A 846 18.38 -22.42 57.39
N LEU A 847 17.89 -23.49 58.06
CA LEU A 847 18.43 -24.87 58.28
C LEU A 847 17.39 -25.78 59.04
N ILE A 848 17.68 -27.08 59.24
CA ILE A 848 17.06 -28.08 60.18
C ILE A 848 15.65 -28.59 59.74
N SER A 849 15.50 -29.79 59.15
CA SER A 849 15.42 -31.20 59.67
C SER A 849 13.93 -31.68 59.73
N GLU A 850 13.57 -32.98 59.77
CA GLU A 850 14.35 -34.21 59.92
C GLU A 850 13.64 -35.46 59.32
N SER A 851 14.40 -36.55 59.14
CA SER A 851 14.02 -37.99 59.21
C SER A 851 12.93 -38.61 58.31
N ASP A 852 13.16 -39.90 58.02
CA ASP A 852 12.18 -40.99 57.85
C ASP A 852 11.30 -41.10 56.56
N GLN A 853 11.11 -42.29 55.97
CA GLN A 853 11.87 -43.56 56.08
C GLN A 853 11.48 -44.49 54.93
N MET A 854 12.39 -45.43 54.55
CA MET A 854 12.08 -46.71 53.87
C MET A 854 11.46 -46.64 52.44
N GLN A 855 11.63 -47.60 51.53
CA GLN A 855 12.57 -48.74 51.42
C GLN A 855 12.63 -49.22 49.95
N CYS A 856 13.68 -49.99 49.61
CA CYS A 856 13.63 -51.13 48.67
C CYS A 856 13.35 -50.89 47.14
N VAL A 857 13.98 -51.62 46.20
CA VAL A 857 15.17 -52.50 46.28
C VAL A 857 15.72 -52.85 44.88
N LYS A 858 17.06 -52.99 44.74
CA LYS A 858 17.80 -53.71 43.65
C LYS A 858 17.70 -53.11 42.22
N LYS A 859 18.67 -53.31 41.30
CA LYS A 859 19.97 -54.02 41.32
C LYS A 859 20.93 -53.44 40.24
N ILE A 860 22.25 -53.62 40.43
CA ILE A 860 23.27 -54.17 39.47
C ILE A 860 23.00 -53.96 37.96
N SER A 861 23.88 -53.41 37.10
CA SER A 861 25.32 -53.07 37.20
C SER A 861 25.81 -52.32 35.89
N GLU A 862 27.07 -52.26 35.37
CA GLU A 862 28.39 -52.91 35.59
C GLU A 862 29.59 -52.09 34.99
N ILE A 863 30.67 -51.93 35.77
CA ILE A 863 32.15 -52.02 35.47
C ILE A 863 32.80 -51.40 34.19
N ALA A 864 33.74 -50.45 34.45
CA ALA A 864 35.10 -50.21 33.88
C ALA A 864 35.30 -50.05 32.34
N SER A 865 36.49 -49.74 31.78
CA SER A 865 37.88 -49.47 32.24
C SER A 865 38.53 -48.48 31.21
N ASP A 866 39.72 -47.87 31.22
CA ASP A 866 41.01 -47.81 31.96
C ASP A 866 41.78 -46.59 31.34
N ALA A 867 42.66 -45.85 32.06
CA ALA A 867 44.15 -45.83 31.98
C ALA A 867 44.79 -45.24 30.67
N GLU A 868 46.03 -44.71 30.61
CA GLU A 868 47.15 -44.60 31.59
C GLU A 868 48.24 -43.55 31.20
N SER A 869 49.01 -43.01 32.19
CA SER A 869 50.39 -42.45 32.07
C SER A 869 50.64 -41.18 31.20
N SER A 870 51.77 -40.44 31.18
CA SER A 870 53.02 -40.28 32.00
C SER A 870 53.64 -38.87 31.69
N GLN A 871 54.10 -38.00 32.61
CA GLN A 871 55.29 -38.00 33.52
C GLN A 871 56.58 -37.33 32.86
N PRO A 872 57.63 -36.84 33.59
CA PRO A 872 57.83 -35.37 33.72
C PRO A 872 59.31 -34.82 33.75
N SER A 873 59.52 -33.56 34.23
CA SER A 873 60.75 -32.98 34.85
C SER A 873 61.94 -32.62 33.90
N SER A 874 62.98 -31.78 34.19
CA SER A 874 63.31 -30.69 35.17
C SER A 874 64.65 -29.97 34.68
N PHE A 875 65.50 -29.16 35.36
CA PHE A 875 65.67 -28.64 36.74
C PHE A 875 66.75 -27.48 36.85
N ILE A 876 66.60 -26.53 37.83
CA ILE A 876 67.61 -25.63 38.51
C ILE A 876 68.54 -24.59 37.76
N PRO A 877 69.11 -23.53 38.46
CA PRO A 877 69.61 -22.25 37.87
C PRO A 877 71.01 -21.76 38.40
N ILE A 878 71.36 -20.43 38.39
CA ILE A 878 72.12 -19.60 39.42
C ILE A 878 73.04 -18.44 38.90
N THR A 879 72.62 -17.17 39.13
CA THR A 879 73.43 -15.89 39.35
C THR A 879 74.32 -15.32 38.21
N ASN A 880 74.92 -14.09 38.24
CA ASN A 880 75.20 -13.09 39.31
C ASN A 880 75.49 -11.63 38.80
N LYS A 881 75.60 -10.65 39.73
CA LYS A 881 76.17 -9.26 39.66
C LYS A 881 75.39 -8.11 38.96
N VAL A 882 75.58 -6.80 39.26
CA VAL A 882 75.75 -6.02 40.54
C VAL A 882 75.81 -4.47 40.30
N LYS A 883 75.21 -3.64 41.20
CA LYS A 883 75.38 -2.15 41.39
C LYS A 883 74.93 -1.17 40.26
N HIS A 884 74.64 0.14 40.43
CA HIS A 884 74.04 1.04 41.49
C HIS A 884 74.22 2.54 41.05
N GLU A 885 73.73 3.66 41.63
CA GLU A 885 72.98 4.01 42.86
C GLU A 885 72.36 5.46 42.81
N LYS A 886 71.22 5.71 43.52
CA LYS A 886 70.83 6.96 44.28
C LYS A 886 70.48 8.31 43.57
N PRO A 887 69.88 9.31 44.30
CA PRO A 887 69.38 9.33 45.70
C PRO A 887 67.87 9.72 45.90
N GLN A 888 67.45 9.89 47.17
CA GLN A 888 66.07 10.09 47.68
C GLN A 888 65.71 11.59 47.94
N ILE A 889 64.50 11.95 48.42
CA ILE A 889 64.12 12.20 49.85
C ILE A 889 62.56 12.41 49.88
N SER A 890 61.71 11.75 50.71
CA SER A 890 61.41 11.87 52.17
C SER A 890 60.61 13.16 52.57
N ASP A 891 59.70 13.22 53.57
CA ASP A 891 58.96 12.21 54.39
C ASP A 891 57.80 12.85 55.21
N SER A 892 56.83 12.06 55.70
CA SER A 892 55.99 12.25 56.92
C SER A 892 54.95 13.41 57.05
N GLY A 893 54.08 13.34 58.08
CA GLY A 893 53.30 14.49 58.60
C GLY A 893 51.87 14.19 59.12
N SER A 894 51.40 14.86 60.19
CA SER A 894 50.04 14.63 60.77
C SER A 894 49.47 15.78 61.63
N ARG A 895 48.14 15.97 61.54
CA ARG A 895 47.19 16.48 62.58
C ARG A 895 47.22 17.95 63.12
N ILE A 896 46.05 18.64 62.97
CA ILE A 896 45.28 19.51 63.92
C ILE A 896 46.04 20.73 64.58
N ILE A 897 45.58 21.99 64.55
CA ILE A 897 44.60 22.68 65.48
C ILE A 897 44.18 24.09 64.92
N ALA A 898 43.09 24.65 65.46
CA ALA A 898 42.26 25.77 64.97
C ALA A 898 42.61 27.22 65.45
N GLN A 899 41.66 28.17 65.23
CA GLN A 899 41.59 29.62 65.60
C GLN A 899 42.23 30.61 64.58
N GLY A 900 41.70 31.82 64.33
CA GLY A 900 40.42 32.45 64.72
C GLY A 900 40.29 33.95 64.30
N SER A 901 39.06 34.52 64.39
CA SER A 901 38.70 35.98 64.26
C SER A 901 38.77 36.70 62.88
N ALA A 902 38.15 37.89 62.80
CA ALA A 902 37.83 38.74 61.61
C ALA A 902 38.28 40.23 61.87
N PRO A 903 37.77 41.37 61.29
CA PRO A 903 36.74 41.62 60.23
C PRO A 903 36.96 42.82 59.22
N SER A 904 36.05 42.99 58.24
CA SER A 904 35.60 44.28 57.60
C SER A 904 36.58 45.05 56.65
N LYS A 905 36.23 46.02 55.74
CA LYS A 905 34.98 46.55 55.10
C LYS A 905 35.32 47.57 53.94
N VAL A 906 34.38 47.85 53.00
CA VAL A 906 34.11 49.17 52.27
C VAL A 906 35.20 49.69 51.27
N ASP A 907 35.01 50.41 50.13
CA ASP A 907 33.91 50.85 49.20
C ASP A 907 34.53 51.11 47.76
N GLY A 908 34.01 51.79 46.71
CA GLY A 908 32.71 52.46 46.39
C GLY A 908 32.80 53.56 45.26
N THR A 909 31.67 53.89 44.60
CA THR A 909 31.36 55.11 43.75
C THR A 909 32.06 55.37 42.38
N THR A 910 31.63 56.29 41.47
CA THR A 910 30.38 56.36 40.60
C THR A 910 30.55 57.30 39.35
N TYR A 911 29.75 57.14 38.27
CA TYR A 911 29.41 58.14 37.18
C TYR A 911 30.55 58.60 36.19
N ARG A 912 30.37 59.25 35.00
CA ARG A 912 29.27 59.69 34.07
C ARG A 912 29.89 59.91 32.62
N ILE A 913 29.28 59.53 31.48
CA ILE A 913 28.40 60.25 30.49
C ILE A 913 29.06 61.20 29.44
N GLU A 914 28.63 61.08 28.15
CA GLU A 914 28.75 61.99 26.95
C GLU A 914 30.17 62.38 26.42
N ALA A 915 30.40 62.99 25.23
CA ALA A 915 29.87 62.91 23.83
C ALA A 915 30.86 63.69 22.89
N GLU A 916 31.04 63.43 21.58
CA GLU A 916 30.43 64.12 20.39
C GLU A 916 31.36 63.91 19.13
N ILE A 917 30.87 63.69 17.88
CA ILE A 917 30.82 64.61 16.69
C ILE A 917 32.21 65.14 16.20
N GLN A 918 32.64 65.14 14.91
CA GLN A 918 32.14 64.64 13.59
C GLN A 918 33.29 64.62 12.52
N SER A 919 33.14 63.80 11.45
CA SER A 919 33.69 64.02 10.07
C SER A 919 35.23 63.93 9.86
N GLU A 920 35.84 63.67 8.68
CA GLU A 920 35.41 63.46 7.28
C GLU A 920 36.19 62.32 6.54
N LYS A 921 35.59 61.78 5.45
CA LYS A 921 36.14 61.36 4.11
C LYS A 921 37.66 61.06 3.95
N SER A 922 38.14 60.08 3.16
CA SER A 922 37.49 59.07 2.26
C SER A 922 38.50 58.04 1.67
N LYS A 923 37.98 56.97 1.03
CA LYS A 923 38.66 55.95 0.18
C LYS A 923 39.64 54.97 0.90
N GLY A 924 39.66 53.67 0.61
CA GLY A 924 38.74 52.84 -0.19
C GLY A 924 39.30 51.43 -0.50
N SER A 925 38.44 50.39 -0.48
CA SER A 925 38.72 48.94 -0.73
C SER A 925 39.68 48.26 0.25
N HIS A 926 39.57 46.96 0.58
CA HIS A 926 38.72 45.87 0.08
C HIS A 926 37.75 45.31 1.14
N SER A 927 36.74 44.55 0.70
CA SER A 927 35.69 43.96 1.54
C SER A 927 35.88 42.47 1.84
N SER A 928 35.57 42.08 3.08
CA SER A 928 35.25 40.70 3.49
C SER A 928 33.85 40.68 4.14
N ALA A 929 33.15 39.54 4.08
CA ALA A 929 31.75 39.44 4.48
C ALA A 929 31.59 39.10 5.99
N PRO A 930 30.61 39.70 6.70
CA PRO A 930 30.32 39.37 8.10
C PRO A 930 29.49 38.07 8.25
N PRO A 931 29.54 37.41 9.42
CA PRO A 931 28.96 36.07 9.61
C PRO A 931 27.44 36.06 9.84
N CYS A 932 26.81 34.92 9.53
CA CYS A 932 25.38 34.68 9.71
C CYS A 932 25.04 34.35 11.18
N GLY A 933 24.40 35.28 11.90
CA GLY A 933 23.91 35.06 13.26
C GLY A 933 22.58 35.77 13.61
N GLY A 934 21.95 36.47 12.65
CA GLY A 934 20.82 37.38 12.91
C GLY A 934 19.43 36.89 12.48
N GLU A 935 19.27 35.64 12.03
CA GLU A 935 17.97 35.09 11.59
C GLU A 935 17.22 34.33 12.70
N GLU A 936 17.90 33.62 13.60
CA GLU A 936 17.26 32.67 14.53
C GLU A 936 16.33 33.35 15.57
N THR A 937 16.71 34.52 16.10
CA THR A 937 15.92 35.24 17.12
C THR A 937 14.63 35.85 16.56
N LYS A 938 14.62 36.24 15.28
CA LYS A 938 13.46 36.88 14.64
C LYS A 938 12.27 35.95 14.55
N GLY A 939 12.48 34.68 14.19
CA GLY A 939 11.41 33.69 14.03
C GLY A 939 10.70 33.26 15.33
N SER A 940 11.13 33.75 16.50
CA SER A 940 10.44 33.56 17.79
C SER A 940 9.73 34.84 18.23
N ALA A 941 10.42 35.97 18.18
CA ALA A 941 9.82 37.27 18.49
C ALA A 941 8.64 37.61 17.56
N PHE A 942 8.74 37.28 16.27
CA PHE A 942 7.71 37.63 15.28
C PHE A 942 6.36 36.95 15.53
N LEU A 943 6.33 35.69 16.01
CA LEU A 943 5.06 35.01 16.31
C LEU A 943 4.35 35.62 17.53
N ILE A 944 5.10 36.08 18.53
CA ILE A 944 4.57 36.90 19.64
C ILE A 944 4.10 38.26 19.10
N GLN A 945 4.84 38.86 18.18
CA GLN A 945 4.49 40.16 17.58
C GLN A 945 3.23 40.08 16.71
N VAL A 946 2.98 38.97 16.01
CA VAL A 946 1.72 38.68 15.30
C VAL A 946 0.54 38.58 16.28
N ILE A 947 0.73 37.96 17.45
CA ILE A 947 -0.31 37.93 18.51
C ILE A 947 -0.63 39.35 18.98
N TYR A 948 0.37 40.22 19.12
CA TYR A 948 0.16 41.65 19.44
C TYR A 948 -0.51 42.44 18.32
N SER A 949 -0.18 42.19 17.04
CA SER A 949 -0.90 42.81 15.90
C SER A 949 -2.39 42.47 15.91
N PHE A 950 -2.75 41.23 16.23
CA PHE A 950 -4.16 40.81 16.34
C PHE A 950 -4.88 41.36 17.59
N GLN A 951 -4.17 41.72 18.67
CA GLN A 951 -4.77 42.51 19.75
C GLN A 951 -5.12 43.94 19.29
N TYR A 952 -4.30 44.52 18.41
CA TYR A 952 -4.54 45.86 17.86
C TYR A 952 -5.79 45.90 16.96
N GLU A 953 -5.98 44.91 16.07
CA GLU A 953 -7.20 44.83 15.23
C GLU A 953 -8.48 44.64 16.07
N LYS A 954 -8.43 43.82 17.12
CA LYS A 954 -9.55 43.70 18.08
C LYS A 954 -9.84 45.01 18.80
N HIS A 955 -8.80 45.78 19.17
CA HIS A 955 -9.00 47.11 19.75
C HIS A 955 -9.61 48.11 18.76
N ILE A 956 -9.18 48.09 17.49
CA ILE A 956 -9.73 48.99 16.46
C ILE A 956 -11.22 48.72 16.21
N CYS A 957 -11.65 47.44 16.18
CA CYS A 957 -13.07 47.08 16.07
C CYS A 957 -13.92 47.51 17.28
N CYS A 958 -13.30 47.71 18.45
CA CYS A 958 -13.98 48.20 19.66
C CYS A 958 -14.00 49.74 19.79
N VAL A 959 -13.30 50.48 18.91
CA VAL A 959 -13.17 51.94 19.00
C VAL A 959 -14.04 52.68 17.96
N THR A 960 -14.50 52.01 16.91
CA THR A 960 -15.25 52.63 15.79
C THR A 960 -16.77 52.52 15.87
N ASN A 961 -17.33 51.72 16.78
CA ASN A 961 -18.79 51.58 16.96
C ASN A 961 -19.27 52.32 18.22
N ASN A 962 -19.52 53.63 18.10
CA ASN A 962 -19.96 54.46 19.22
C ASN A 962 -21.22 55.28 18.86
N SER A 963 -22.37 54.60 18.72
CA SER A 963 -23.70 55.25 18.63
C SER A 963 -24.87 54.31 18.96
N VAL A 964 -25.83 54.84 19.76
CA VAL A 964 -27.17 54.30 20.07
C VAL A 964 -27.22 53.12 21.09
N PRO A 965 -28.14 53.11 22.11
CA PRO A 965 -28.00 52.24 23.30
C PRO A 965 -29.13 51.20 23.54
N SER A 966 -28.83 50.21 24.41
CA SER A 966 -29.76 49.26 25.08
C SER A 966 -30.53 48.29 24.15
N THR A 967 -30.98 47.10 24.56
CA THR A 967 -31.22 46.51 25.91
C THR A 967 -30.87 45.01 25.89
N PHE A 968 -31.06 44.30 27.01
CA PHE A 968 -30.90 42.83 27.19
C PHE A 968 -29.47 42.27 27.16
N ALA A 969 -28.84 42.25 28.34
CA ALA A 969 -27.76 41.34 28.69
C ALA A 969 -28.07 40.65 30.03
N MET A 970 -28.59 39.42 29.97
CA MET A 970 -28.74 38.54 31.14
C MET A 970 -28.80 37.07 30.67
N VAL A 971 -28.43 36.14 31.56
CA VAL A 971 -28.36 34.69 31.31
C VAL A 971 -27.27 34.25 30.31
N LEU A 972 -26.02 34.16 30.80
CA LEU A 972 -25.11 33.00 30.68
C LEU A 972 -23.71 33.36 31.23
N TYR A 973 -23.54 33.36 32.56
CA TYR A 973 -22.23 33.55 33.20
C TYR A 973 -22.12 32.84 34.56
N VAL A 974 -22.36 31.52 34.58
CA VAL A 974 -22.13 30.62 35.73
C VAL A 974 -21.56 29.30 35.20
N SER A 975 -20.80 28.59 36.03
CA SER A 975 -20.27 27.23 35.77
C SER A 975 -19.12 27.10 34.76
N TYR A 976 -17.96 27.69 35.10
CA TYR A 976 -16.66 27.15 34.64
C TYR A 976 -15.52 27.34 35.67
N VAL A 977 -15.80 27.00 36.93
CA VAL A 977 -14.80 26.85 38.00
C VAL A 977 -15.16 25.63 38.84
N TYR A 978 -14.61 24.46 38.50
CA TYR A 978 -14.33 23.33 39.40
C TYR A 978 -13.71 22.17 38.58
N GLU A 979 -12.38 22.07 38.58
CA GLU A 979 -11.62 20.95 39.17
C GLU A 979 -10.12 21.26 39.03
N SER A 980 -9.25 20.45 39.64
CA SER A 980 -7.80 20.71 39.82
C SER A 980 -6.95 19.47 39.61
#